data_AF-A0A6D0UPL3-F1
#
_entry.id   AF-A0A6D0UPL3-F1
#
_cell.length_a   1.000
_cell.length_b   1.000
_cell.length_c   1.000
_cell.angle_alpha   90.00
_cell.angle_beta   90.00
_cell.angle_gamma   90.00
#
_symmetry.space_group_name_H-M   'P 1'
#
loop_
_entity.id
_entity.type
_entity.pdbx_description
1 polymer ?
#
loop_
_entity_poly.entity_id
_entity_poly.type
_entity_poly.pdbx_seq_one_letter_code
_entity_poly.pdbx_strand_id
1 'polypeptide(L)'
;MTEKVKQHAAPVTGSDEIDIGRLVGTVIEARWWVIGITAVFALCAVVYTFFATPIYSADALVQIEQNSGNSLVQDIGSALANKPPASDAEIQLIRSRLVLGKTVDDLDLDIAVSKNTFPIFGAGWDRLMGRQNETVKVTTFNRPKEMADQVFTLNVLDDKNYTLSSDGGFSARGQAGQMLTKEGVTLMVEAIHARPGSEFTVTKYSTLGMINQLQNSLTVTENGKDAGVLSLTYTGEDREQIRDILNSIARNYQEQNIERKSAEASKSLAFLAQQLPEVRSRLDVAENKLNAFRQDKDSVDLPLEAKAVLDSMVNIDAQLNELTFKEAEISKLYTKVHPAYRTLLEKRQALEEEKAKLNGRVTAMPKTQQEIVRLTRDVESGQQVYMQLLNKEQELKITEASTVGDVRIVDPAITQPGVLKPKKGLIILGAIILGLMLSIVGVLLRSLFNRGIESPQVLEEHGISVYASIPLSEWQKARDSVKTIKGVKRYKQSQLLAVGNPTDLAIEAIRSLRTSLHFAMMQAQNNVLMMTGVSPSIGKTFVCANLAAVISQTNKRVLLIDCDMRKGYTHELLGTNNVNGLSEILIGQGDITTAAKPTSIAKFDLIPRGQVPPNPSELLMSERFAELVNWASKNYDLVLIDTPPILAVTDAAIVGRHVGTTLMVARYAVNTLKEVETSLSRFEQNGIPVKGVILNSIFRRASAYQDYGYYEYEYKSDAK
;
A
#
# COMPACT_ATOMS: atom_id res chain seq x y z
N MET A 1 64.45 20.51 34.92
CA MET A 1 64.02 19.56 33.86
C MET A 1 62.71 18.95 34.32
N THR A 2 61.63 19.38 33.68
CA THR A 2 60.23 19.06 33.98
C THR A 2 59.76 17.93 33.08
N GLU A 3 59.45 16.76 33.65
CA GLU A 3 58.73 15.70 32.95
C GLU A 3 57.25 15.75 33.32
N LYS A 4 56.43 16.14 32.34
CA LYS A 4 54.97 16.10 32.40
C LYS A 4 54.51 14.65 32.24
N VAL A 5 53.98 14.05 33.30
CA VAL A 5 53.20 12.82 33.22
C VAL A 5 51.84 13.15 32.60
N LYS A 6 51.66 12.79 31.33
CA LYS A 6 50.38 12.84 30.62
C LYS A 6 49.42 11.80 31.22
N GLN A 7 48.38 12.25 31.90
CA GLN A 7 47.19 11.43 32.18
C GLN A 7 46.52 11.06 30.85
N HIS A 8 46.42 9.77 30.55
CA HIS A 8 45.53 9.27 29.50
C HIS A 8 44.10 9.36 30.00
N ALA A 9 43.34 10.32 29.46
CA ALA A 9 41.89 10.27 29.50
C ALA A 9 41.42 9.09 28.64
N ALA A 10 40.59 8.22 29.19
CA ALA A 10 39.90 7.19 28.42
C ALA A 10 39.02 7.86 27.35
N PRO A 11 38.93 7.33 26.12
CA PRO A 11 38.11 7.91 25.08
C PRO A 11 36.63 7.66 25.40
N VAL A 12 35.87 8.75 25.55
CA VAL A 12 34.41 8.74 25.56
C VAL A 12 33.97 8.35 24.14
N THR A 13 33.61 7.09 23.97
CA THR A 13 32.90 6.59 22.80
C THR A 13 31.46 6.33 23.23
N GLY A 14 30.69 7.41 23.34
CA GLY A 14 29.23 7.33 23.38
C GLY A 14 28.75 7.19 21.94
N SER A 15 28.76 5.98 21.39
CA SER A 15 28.05 5.69 20.17
C SER A 15 26.55 5.85 20.46
N ASP A 16 25.89 6.68 19.67
CA ASP A 16 24.44 6.71 19.47
C ASP A 16 24.01 5.39 18.79
N GLU A 17 24.28 4.25 19.42
CA GLU A 17 23.76 2.97 18.96
C GLU A 17 22.28 2.92 19.30
N ILE A 18 21.45 2.94 18.26
CA ILE A 18 20.04 2.64 18.37
C ILE A 18 19.92 1.24 18.95
N ASP A 19 19.61 1.14 20.24
CA ASP A 19 19.41 -0.13 20.93
C ASP A 19 18.14 -0.82 20.38
N ILE A 20 18.36 -1.69 19.40
CA ILE A 20 17.31 -2.45 18.71
C ILE A 20 16.53 -3.31 19.72
N GLY A 21 17.20 -3.83 20.75
CA GLY A 21 16.57 -4.63 21.80
C GLY A 21 15.52 -3.82 22.58
N ARG A 22 15.81 -2.55 22.85
CA ARG A 22 14.89 -1.63 23.51
C ARG A 22 13.68 -1.27 22.65
N LEU A 23 13.88 -1.04 21.35
CA LEU A 23 12.78 -0.76 20.41
C LEU A 23 11.82 -1.96 20.32
N VAL A 24 12.36 -3.17 20.26
CA VAL A 24 11.56 -4.41 20.23
C VAL A 24 10.78 -4.60 21.53
N GLY A 25 11.41 -4.39 22.69
CA GLY A 25 10.74 -4.49 23.99
C GLY A 25 9.54 -3.53 24.11
N THR A 26 9.71 -2.29 23.66
CA THR A 26 8.66 -1.26 23.67
C THR A 26 7.42 -1.68 22.84
N VAL A 27 7.65 -2.29 21.67
CA VAL A 27 6.57 -2.78 20.80
C VAL A 27 5.85 -3.98 21.43
N ILE A 28 6.58 -4.89 22.09
CA ILE A 28 5.99 -6.06 22.77
C ILE A 28 5.11 -5.63 23.95
N GLU A 29 5.54 -4.66 24.75
CA GLU A 29 4.74 -4.11 25.85
C GLU A 29 3.44 -3.47 25.34
N ALA A 30 3.47 -2.85 24.16
CA ALA A 30 2.32 -2.21 23.52
C ALA A 30 1.53 -3.13 22.57
N ARG A 31 1.70 -4.47 22.64
CA ARG A 31 1.08 -5.43 21.70
C ARG A 31 -0.42 -5.25 21.47
N TRP A 32 -1.19 -4.89 22.50
CA TRP A 32 -2.63 -4.68 22.37
C TRP A 32 -2.99 -3.42 21.57
N TRP A 33 -2.16 -2.36 21.64
CA TRP A 33 -2.32 -1.17 20.82
C TRP A 33 -1.99 -1.46 19.36
N VAL A 34 -0.90 -2.19 19.12
CA VAL A 34 -0.47 -2.62 17.77
C VAL A 34 -1.56 -3.47 17.11
N ILE A 35 -2.08 -4.47 17.83
CA ILE A 35 -3.18 -5.33 17.36
C ILE A 35 -4.44 -4.51 17.11
N GLY A 36 -4.82 -3.61 18.03
CA GLY A 36 -6.02 -2.78 17.91
C GLY A 36 -6.00 -1.88 16.67
N ILE A 37 -4.91 -1.15 16.43
CA ILE A 37 -4.78 -0.27 15.26
C ILE A 37 -4.78 -1.09 13.97
N THR A 38 -4.01 -2.18 13.94
CA THR A 38 -3.95 -3.05 12.76
C THR A 38 -5.32 -3.66 12.43
N ALA A 39 -6.09 -4.06 13.46
CA ALA A 39 -7.45 -4.57 13.29
C ALA A 39 -8.41 -3.52 12.74
N VAL A 40 -8.30 -2.25 13.14
CA VAL A 40 -9.09 -1.15 12.56
C VAL A 40 -8.78 -0.96 11.08
N PHE A 41 -7.50 -0.95 10.69
CA PHE A 41 -7.11 -0.86 9.28
C PHE A 41 -7.63 -2.04 8.45
N ALA A 42 -7.53 -3.26 8.99
CA ALA A 42 -8.07 -4.46 8.35
C ALA A 42 -9.60 -4.38 8.21
N LEU A 43 -10.32 -3.93 9.24
CA LEU A 43 -11.77 -3.76 9.20
C LEU A 43 -12.19 -2.72 8.15
N CYS A 44 -11.52 -1.57 8.11
CA CYS A 44 -11.76 -0.54 7.08
C CYS A 44 -11.52 -1.09 5.67
N ALA A 45 -10.47 -1.89 5.47
CA ALA A 45 -10.20 -2.52 4.18
C ALA A 45 -11.29 -3.55 3.80
N VAL A 46 -11.76 -4.36 4.74
CA VAL A 46 -12.87 -5.29 4.52
C VAL A 46 -14.12 -4.52 4.11
N VAL A 47 -14.50 -3.50 4.87
CA VAL A 47 -15.64 -2.63 4.55
C VAL A 47 -15.48 -2.04 3.13
N TYR A 48 -14.34 -1.44 2.82
CA TYR A 48 -14.05 -0.93 1.47
C TYR A 48 -14.24 -1.98 0.37
N THR A 49 -13.74 -3.21 0.56
CA THR A 49 -13.89 -4.28 -0.44
C THR A 49 -15.34 -4.77 -0.64
N PHE A 50 -16.24 -4.53 0.32
CA PHE A 50 -17.68 -4.78 0.14
C PHE A 50 -18.38 -3.67 -0.65
N PHE A 51 -17.94 -2.42 -0.50
CA PHE A 51 -18.53 -1.26 -1.18
C PHE A 51 -17.94 -0.98 -2.56
N ALA A 52 -16.70 -1.42 -2.83
CA ALA A 52 -16.05 -1.20 -4.13
C ALA A 52 -16.82 -1.81 -5.31
N THR A 53 -16.84 -1.11 -6.46
CA THR A 53 -17.48 -1.60 -7.67
C THR A 53 -16.68 -2.79 -8.25
N PRO A 54 -17.34 -3.94 -8.51
CA PRO A 54 -16.68 -5.07 -9.15
C PRO A 54 -16.48 -4.77 -10.64
N ILE A 55 -15.29 -5.05 -11.13
CA ILE A 55 -14.94 -4.96 -12.55
C ILE A 55 -14.81 -6.39 -13.07
N TYR A 56 -15.49 -6.68 -14.18
CA TYR A 56 -15.49 -7.95 -14.88
C TYR A 56 -14.64 -7.87 -16.16
N SER A 57 -14.35 -9.02 -16.76
CA SER A 57 -13.70 -9.12 -18.06
C SER A 57 -14.52 -10.00 -19.01
N ALA A 58 -14.47 -9.66 -20.29
CA ALA A 58 -14.91 -10.51 -21.39
C ALA A 58 -13.74 -10.80 -22.30
N ASP A 59 -13.68 -12.01 -22.85
CA ASP A 59 -12.63 -12.44 -23.78
C ASP A 59 -13.24 -12.95 -25.08
N ALA A 60 -12.52 -12.74 -26.18
CA ALA A 60 -12.81 -13.25 -27.52
C ALA A 60 -11.51 -13.64 -28.23
N LEU A 61 -11.58 -14.65 -29.10
CA LEU A 61 -10.44 -15.08 -29.92
C LEU A 61 -10.73 -14.85 -31.40
N VAL A 62 -9.78 -14.19 -32.06
CA VAL A 62 -9.82 -13.90 -33.49
C VAL A 62 -8.57 -14.46 -34.15
N GLN A 63 -8.76 -15.30 -35.16
CA GLN A 63 -7.68 -15.85 -35.98
C GLN A 63 -7.53 -15.03 -37.26
N ILE A 64 -6.29 -14.80 -37.65
CA ILE A 64 -5.89 -14.18 -38.92
C ILE A 64 -5.20 -15.27 -39.74
N GLU A 65 -5.82 -15.64 -40.85
CA GLU A 65 -5.21 -16.53 -41.84
C GLU A 65 -4.08 -15.79 -42.57
N GLN A 66 -2.88 -16.36 -42.52
CA GLN A 66 -1.76 -15.87 -43.32
C GLN A 66 -1.85 -16.49 -44.72
N ASN A 67 -1.96 -15.66 -45.76
CA ASN A 67 -1.90 -16.13 -47.14
C ASN A 67 -0.50 -16.69 -47.43
N SER A 68 -0.37 -18.02 -47.40
CA SER A 68 0.87 -18.77 -47.63
C SER A 68 1.21 -18.86 -49.13
N GLY A 69 1.29 -17.73 -49.82
CA GLY A 69 1.70 -17.63 -51.22
C GLY A 69 3.19 -17.28 -51.36
N ASN A 70 4.03 -18.28 -51.66
CA ASN A 70 5.49 -18.18 -51.89
C ASN A 70 6.35 -17.62 -50.71
N SER A 71 6.40 -18.39 -49.62
CA SER A 71 7.15 -18.10 -48.39
C SER A 71 8.68 -17.99 -48.53
N LEU A 72 9.32 -18.62 -49.52
CA LEU A 72 10.79 -18.69 -49.57
C LEU A 72 11.50 -17.35 -49.86
N VAL A 73 10.87 -16.40 -50.55
CA VAL A 73 11.47 -15.09 -50.85
C VAL A 73 11.14 -14.06 -49.76
N GLN A 74 10.02 -14.26 -49.07
CA GLN A 74 9.53 -13.36 -48.02
C GLN A 74 10.30 -13.58 -46.70
N ASP A 75 10.65 -14.83 -46.37
CA ASP A 75 11.38 -15.20 -45.15
C ASP A 75 12.85 -14.72 -45.15
N ILE A 76 13.50 -14.66 -46.32
CA ILE A 76 14.87 -14.14 -46.42
C ILE A 76 14.88 -12.61 -46.29
N GLY A 77 13.83 -11.94 -46.80
CA GLY A 77 13.66 -10.49 -46.69
C GLY A 77 13.27 -10.03 -45.27
N SER A 78 12.53 -10.84 -44.52
CA SER A 78 12.09 -10.54 -43.15
C SER A 78 13.20 -10.78 -42.12
N ALA A 79 14.11 -11.73 -42.33
CA ALA A 79 15.24 -11.96 -41.43
C ALA A 79 16.28 -10.80 -41.44
N LEU A 80 16.31 -10.00 -42.51
CA LEU A 80 17.23 -8.86 -42.69
C LEU A 80 16.59 -7.49 -42.40
N ALA A 81 15.27 -7.42 -42.32
CA ALA A 81 14.53 -6.20 -42.02
C ALA A 81 13.85 -6.34 -40.65
N ASN A 82 14.15 -5.44 -39.71
CA ASN A 82 13.41 -5.24 -38.46
C ASN A 82 11.95 -4.79 -38.74
N LYS A 83 11.15 -5.62 -39.42
CA LYS A 83 9.73 -5.39 -39.62
C LYS A 83 8.99 -5.85 -38.37
N PRO A 84 8.04 -5.05 -37.84
CA PRO A 84 7.11 -5.53 -36.83
C PRO A 84 6.41 -6.80 -37.35
N PRO A 85 6.15 -7.80 -36.49
CA PRO A 85 5.38 -8.97 -36.88
C PRO A 85 4.02 -8.54 -37.45
N ALA A 86 3.48 -9.31 -38.39
CA ALA A 86 2.21 -8.98 -39.06
C ALA A 86 1.04 -8.78 -38.06
N SER A 87 1.15 -9.38 -36.87
CA SER A 87 0.19 -9.22 -35.76
C SER A 87 0.13 -7.80 -35.19
N ASP A 88 1.22 -7.03 -35.19
CA ASP A 88 1.23 -5.65 -34.65
C ASP A 88 0.36 -4.70 -35.48
N ALA A 89 0.36 -4.86 -36.81
CA ALA A 89 -0.47 -4.05 -37.70
C ALA A 89 -1.96 -4.31 -37.45
N GLU A 90 -2.34 -5.58 -37.27
CA GLU A 90 -3.73 -5.96 -37.02
C GLU A 90 -4.21 -5.56 -35.62
N ILE A 91 -3.34 -5.62 -34.60
CA ILE A 91 -3.62 -5.07 -33.27
C ILE A 91 -3.96 -3.57 -33.34
N GLN A 92 -3.23 -2.79 -34.14
CA GLN A 92 -3.50 -1.36 -34.32
C GLN A 92 -4.80 -1.10 -35.10
N LEU A 93 -5.12 -1.96 -36.09
CA LEU A 93 -6.37 -1.87 -36.84
C LEU A 93 -7.59 -2.14 -35.97
N ILE A 94 -7.55 -3.17 -35.11
CA ILE A 94 -8.61 -3.45 -34.13
C ILE A 94 -8.82 -2.26 -33.19
N ARG A 95 -7.72 -1.61 -32.75
CA ARG A 95 -7.76 -0.43 -31.88
C ARG A 95 -8.05 0.88 -32.62
N SER A 96 -8.22 0.85 -33.94
CA SER A 96 -8.42 2.05 -34.74
C SER A 96 -9.78 2.69 -34.49
N ARG A 97 -9.88 3.99 -34.76
CA ARG A 97 -11.16 4.73 -34.69
C ARG A 97 -12.20 4.20 -35.66
N LEU A 98 -11.77 3.51 -36.72
CA LEU A 98 -12.67 2.94 -37.71
C LEU A 98 -13.48 1.80 -37.07
N VAL A 99 -12.81 0.87 -36.40
CA VAL A 99 -13.47 -0.28 -35.73
C VAL A 99 -14.16 0.14 -34.42
N LEU A 100 -13.45 0.90 -33.57
CA LEU A 100 -13.99 1.30 -32.27
C LEU A 100 -15.07 2.37 -32.39
N GLY A 101 -14.96 3.28 -33.37
CA GLY A 101 -15.97 4.31 -33.62
C GLY A 101 -17.29 3.69 -34.08
N LYS A 102 -17.25 2.76 -35.04
CA LYS A 102 -18.43 1.99 -35.46
C LYS A 102 -19.07 1.27 -34.27
N THR A 103 -18.27 0.72 -33.36
CA THR A 103 -18.80 0.08 -32.14
C THR A 103 -19.48 1.06 -31.18
N VAL A 104 -18.99 2.30 -31.06
CA VAL A 104 -19.67 3.34 -30.27
C VAL A 104 -21.03 3.65 -30.86
N ASP A 105 -21.10 3.74 -32.19
CA ASP A 105 -22.33 4.07 -32.92
C ASP A 105 -23.34 2.90 -32.92
N ASP A 106 -22.90 1.65 -33.11
CA ASP A 106 -23.77 0.46 -33.16
C ASP A 106 -24.46 0.16 -31.82
N LEU A 107 -23.82 0.52 -30.70
CA LEU A 107 -24.28 0.23 -29.34
C LEU A 107 -24.71 1.47 -28.55
N ASP A 108 -24.79 2.64 -29.21
CA ASP A 108 -25.16 3.92 -28.60
C ASP A 108 -24.36 4.24 -27.31
N LEU A 109 -23.06 3.88 -27.27
CA LEU A 109 -22.23 3.97 -26.05
C LEU A 109 -21.93 5.41 -25.62
N ASP A 110 -22.23 6.38 -26.47
CA ASP A 110 -22.10 7.79 -26.17
C ASP A 110 -23.25 8.34 -25.31
N ILE A 111 -24.28 7.53 -25.03
CA ILE A 111 -25.36 7.84 -24.08
C ILE A 111 -25.18 6.98 -22.83
N ALA A 112 -25.04 7.62 -21.67
CA ALA A 112 -25.08 6.92 -20.38
C ALA A 112 -26.23 7.38 -19.51
N VAL A 113 -26.90 6.41 -18.91
CA VAL A 113 -28.01 6.63 -17.98
C VAL A 113 -27.60 6.05 -16.63
N SER A 114 -27.32 6.90 -15.66
CA SER A 114 -26.91 6.50 -14.32
C SER A 114 -28.00 6.86 -13.31
N LYS A 115 -28.37 5.93 -12.43
CA LYS A 115 -29.32 6.21 -11.36
C LYS A 115 -28.68 7.14 -10.31
N ASN A 116 -29.40 8.18 -9.91
CA ASN A 116 -28.94 9.06 -8.84
C ASN A 116 -28.98 8.30 -7.50
N THR A 117 -27.80 8.02 -6.94
CA THR A 117 -27.66 7.36 -5.64
C THR A 117 -26.74 8.17 -4.72
N PHE A 118 -26.82 7.95 -3.41
CA PHE A 118 -26.02 8.69 -2.43
C PHE A 118 -24.51 8.43 -2.63
N PRO A 119 -23.64 9.45 -2.75
CA PRO A 119 -22.31 9.32 -3.37
C PRO A 119 -21.29 8.44 -2.62
N ILE A 120 -21.48 8.18 -1.33
CA ILE A 120 -20.48 7.48 -0.50
C ILE A 120 -20.90 6.02 -0.20
N PHE A 121 -22.19 5.74 -0.08
CA PHE A 121 -22.71 4.41 0.31
C PHE A 121 -23.80 3.88 -0.62
N GLY A 122 -24.36 4.71 -1.49
CA GLY A 122 -25.59 4.43 -2.24
C GLY A 122 -25.48 3.22 -3.15
N ALA A 123 -24.46 3.15 -4.00
CA ALA A 123 -24.28 2.04 -4.93
C ALA A 123 -24.08 0.68 -4.22
N GLY A 124 -23.37 0.65 -3.10
CA GLY A 124 -23.17 -0.57 -2.30
C GLY A 124 -24.38 -0.93 -1.44
N TRP A 125 -25.11 0.07 -0.92
CA TRP A 125 -26.33 -0.11 -0.12
C TRP A 125 -27.51 -0.59 -0.98
N ASP A 126 -27.66 -0.06 -2.19
CA ASP A 126 -28.66 -0.54 -3.16
C ASP A 126 -28.35 -1.96 -3.64
N ARG A 127 -27.06 -2.34 -3.74
CA ARG A 127 -26.65 -3.74 -4.00
C ARG A 127 -27.02 -4.66 -2.84
N LEU A 128 -26.81 -4.23 -1.59
CA LEU A 128 -27.17 -5.00 -0.40
C LEU A 128 -28.70 -5.17 -0.24
N MET A 129 -29.48 -4.17 -0.65
CA MET A 129 -30.95 -4.19 -0.60
C MET A 129 -31.62 -4.78 -1.87
N GLY A 130 -30.85 -5.29 -2.83
CA GLY A 130 -31.41 -5.91 -4.04
C GLY A 130 -32.11 -4.93 -5.01
N ARG A 131 -31.77 -3.64 -4.97
CA ARG A 131 -32.36 -2.57 -5.81
C ARG A 131 -31.61 -2.37 -7.14
N GLN A 132 -30.83 -3.36 -7.57
CA GLN A 132 -29.89 -3.26 -8.71
C GLN A 132 -30.56 -3.22 -10.10
N ASN A 133 -31.86 -3.53 -10.20
CA ASN A 133 -32.50 -3.80 -11.50
C ASN A 133 -33.28 -2.63 -12.08
N GLU A 134 -33.15 -1.42 -11.49
CA GLU A 134 -33.85 -0.26 -12.03
C GLU A 134 -33.05 0.37 -13.17
N THR A 135 -33.55 0.25 -14.40
CA THR A 135 -32.86 0.72 -15.62
C THR A 135 -33.81 1.51 -16.52
N VAL A 136 -33.24 2.45 -17.27
CA VAL A 136 -33.95 3.21 -18.31
C VAL A 136 -33.09 3.15 -19.56
N LYS A 137 -33.64 2.57 -20.64
CA LYS A 137 -32.93 2.42 -21.91
C LYS A 137 -33.23 3.62 -22.81
N VAL A 138 -32.20 4.40 -23.12
CA VAL A 138 -32.27 5.58 -23.97
C VAL A 138 -31.47 5.30 -25.24
N THR A 139 -32.10 5.43 -26.40
CA THR A 139 -31.49 5.14 -27.71
C THR A 139 -31.15 6.39 -28.50
N THR A 140 -31.76 7.53 -28.15
CA THR A 140 -31.44 8.80 -28.79
C THR A 140 -31.41 9.88 -27.74
N PHE A 141 -30.32 10.63 -27.70
CA PHE A 141 -30.20 11.84 -26.91
C PHE A 141 -29.33 12.84 -27.66
N ASN A 142 -29.91 13.96 -28.08
CA ASN A 142 -29.19 15.06 -28.70
C ASN A 142 -29.53 16.36 -27.99
N ARG A 143 -28.54 17.25 -27.88
CA ARG A 143 -28.66 18.54 -27.21
C ARG A 143 -27.88 19.62 -27.96
N PRO A 144 -28.34 20.88 -27.94
CA PRO A 144 -27.60 22.00 -28.51
C PRO A 144 -26.22 22.15 -27.84
N LYS A 145 -25.23 22.63 -28.58
CA LYS A 145 -23.85 22.83 -28.07
C LYS A 145 -23.80 23.79 -26.87
N GLU A 146 -24.75 24.71 -26.77
CA GLU A 146 -24.88 25.67 -25.66
C GLU A 146 -25.28 25.01 -24.33
N MET A 147 -25.89 23.82 -24.38
CA MET A 147 -26.34 23.05 -23.22
C MET A 147 -25.40 21.86 -22.91
N ALA A 148 -24.15 21.91 -23.40
CA ALA A 148 -23.18 20.82 -23.24
C ALA A 148 -22.70 20.61 -21.79
N ASP A 149 -22.71 21.65 -20.97
CA ASP A 149 -22.26 21.56 -19.57
C ASP A 149 -23.43 21.31 -18.60
N GLN A 150 -24.66 21.33 -19.10
CA GLN A 150 -25.87 21.11 -18.30
C GLN A 150 -26.07 19.62 -17.99
N VAL A 151 -26.52 19.34 -16.76
CA VAL A 151 -26.87 17.99 -16.31
C VAL A 151 -28.35 17.76 -16.56
N PHE A 152 -28.67 16.71 -17.32
CA PHE A 152 -30.04 16.30 -17.60
C PHE A 152 -30.45 15.17 -16.66
N THR A 153 -31.54 15.38 -15.91
CA THR A 153 -32.13 14.41 -14.99
C THR A 153 -33.49 13.96 -15.51
N LEU A 154 -33.65 12.66 -15.67
CA LEU A 154 -34.89 11.99 -16.02
C LEU A 154 -35.55 11.47 -14.73
N ASN A 155 -36.72 12.01 -14.41
CA ASN A 155 -37.56 11.57 -13.30
C ASN A 155 -38.71 10.70 -13.83
N VAL A 156 -38.79 9.46 -13.36
CA VAL A 156 -39.81 8.48 -13.78
C VAL A 156 -41.13 8.78 -13.07
N LEU A 157 -42.21 9.00 -13.83
CA LEU A 157 -43.54 9.26 -13.27
C LEU A 157 -44.35 7.97 -13.13
N ASP A 158 -44.30 7.12 -14.16
CA ASP A 158 -44.92 5.79 -14.21
C ASP A 158 -44.19 4.92 -15.24
N ASP A 159 -44.67 3.69 -15.47
CA ASP A 159 -44.06 2.71 -16.39
C ASP A 159 -43.94 3.21 -17.85
N LYS A 160 -44.61 4.30 -18.22
CA LYS A 160 -44.62 4.85 -19.58
C LYS A 160 -44.26 6.33 -19.65
N ASN A 161 -44.41 7.10 -18.59
CA ASN A 161 -44.24 8.55 -18.59
C ASN A 161 -43.04 8.97 -17.76
N TYR A 162 -42.30 9.96 -18.26
CA TYR A 162 -41.14 10.53 -17.59
C TYR A 162 -41.09 12.05 -17.78
N THR A 163 -40.31 12.71 -16.94
CA THR A 163 -40.01 14.14 -17.03
C THR A 163 -38.50 14.30 -17.14
N LEU A 164 -38.04 14.93 -18.21
CA LEU A 164 -36.65 15.32 -18.40
C LEU A 164 -36.49 16.77 -17.93
N SER A 165 -35.64 17.01 -16.95
CA SER A 165 -35.27 18.33 -16.45
C SER A 165 -33.77 18.55 -16.57
N SER A 166 -33.32 19.81 -16.69
CA SER A 166 -31.91 20.16 -16.51
C SER A 166 -31.75 21.28 -15.49
N ASP A 167 -30.58 21.31 -14.87
CA ASP A 167 -30.08 22.40 -14.01
C ASP A 167 -30.14 23.80 -14.64
N GLY A 168 -30.09 23.90 -15.98
CA GLY A 168 -30.24 25.13 -16.74
C GLY A 168 -31.69 25.62 -16.94
N GLY A 169 -32.68 24.97 -16.31
CA GLY A 169 -34.09 25.37 -16.35
C GLY A 169 -34.94 24.69 -17.44
N PHE A 170 -34.35 23.80 -18.24
CA PHE A 170 -35.10 23.00 -19.22
C PHE A 170 -36.01 21.99 -18.50
N SER A 171 -37.26 21.86 -18.95
CA SER A 171 -38.18 20.81 -18.47
C SER A 171 -39.15 20.37 -19.56
N ALA A 172 -39.28 19.06 -19.76
CA ALA A 172 -40.15 18.47 -20.76
C ALA A 172 -40.71 17.12 -20.29
N ARG A 173 -41.99 16.86 -20.54
CA ARG A 173 -42.63 15.57 -20.25
C ARG A 173 -42.68 14.73 -21.52
N GLY A 174 -42.26 13.47 -21.43
CA GLY A 174 -42.22 12.52 -22.54
C GLY A 174 -42.85 11.18 -22.18
N GLN A 175 -43.05 10.36 -23.20
CA GLN A 175 -43.60 9.00 -23.07
C GLN A 175 -42.64 8.00 -23.71
N ALA A 176 -42.38 6.86 -23.06
CA ALA A 176 -41.56 5.78 -23.57
C ALA A 176 -42.11 5.27 -24.92
N GLY A 177 -41.21 5.07 -25.88
CA GLY A 177 -41.50 4.71 -27.27
C GLY A 177 -41.85 5.90 -28.18
N GLN A 178 -41.94 7.13 -27.67
CA GLN A 178 -42.17 8.34 -28.47
C GLN A 178 -40.99 9.30 -28.41
N MET A 179 -40.69 9.94 -29.54
CA MET A 179 -39.61 10.92 -29.62
C MET A 179 -40.02 12.23 -28.95
N LEU A 180 -39.34 12.59 -27.86
CA LEU A 180 -39.47 13.89 -27.22
C LEU A 180 -38.61 14.90 -27.99
N THR A 181 -39.19 16.00 -28.45
CA THR A 181 -38.46 17.11 -29.08
C THR A 181 -38.91 18.43 -28.48
N LYS A 182 -38.03 19.17 -27.82
CA LYS A 182 -38.31 20.50 -27.26
C LYS A 182 -37.02 21.32 -27.17
N GLU A 183 -37.06 22.58 -27.59
CA GLU A 183 -35.92 23.53 -27.48
C GLU A 183 -34.58 22.98 -28.03
N GLY A 184 -34.64 22.19 -29.11
CA GLY A 184 -33.47 21.56 -29.74
C GLY A 184 -32.93 20.32 -29.02
N VAL A 185 -33.52 19.94 -27.87
CA VAL A 185 -33.24 18.67 -27.19
C VAL A 185 -34.14 17.58 -27.76
N THR A 186 -33.53 16.48 -28.22
CA THR A 186 -34.26 15.27 -28.63
C THR A 186 -33.92 14.11 -27.71
N LEU A 187 -34.93 13.37 -27.24
CA LEU A 187 -34.76 12.18 -26.41
C LEU A 187 -35.72 11.08 -26.87
N MET A 188 -35.21 9.86 -27.02
CA MET A 188 -36.01 8.64 -27.21
C MET A 188 -35.71 7.67 -26.08
N VAL A 189 -36.72 7.38 -25.27
CA VAL A 189 -36.66 6.33 -24.23
C VAL A 189 -37.36 5.10 -24.78
N GLU A 190 -36.64 3.99 -24.93
CA GLU A 190 -37.19 2.74 -25.47
C GLU A 190 -38.02 2.00 -24.41
N ALA A 191 -37.47 1.86 -23.21
CA ALA A 191 -38.11 1.15 -22.11
C ALA A 191 -37.70 1.72 -20.75
N ILE A 192 -38.65 1.74 -19.81
CA ILE A 192 -38.46 2.15 -18.42
C ILE A 192 -38.74 0.93 -17.54
N HIS A 193 -37.73 0.46 -16.83
CA HIS A 193 -37.84 -0.58 -15.82
C HIS A 193 -37.44 0.01 -14.47
N ALA A 194 -38.21 0.98 -13.96
CA ALA A 194 -37.90 1.68 -12.71
C ALA A 194 -39.18 2.06 -11.96
N ARG A 195 -39.06 2.29 -10.65
CA ARG A 195 -40.21 2.69 -9.82
C ARG A 195 -40.59 4.15 -10.08
N PRO A 196 -41.87 4.51 -9.92
CA PRO A 196 -42.31 5.90 -9.87
C PRO A 196 -41.51 6.70 -8.83
N GLY A 197 -40.95 7.84 -9.25
CA GLY A 197 -40.11 8.72 -8.43
C GLY A 197 -38.60 8.41 -8.47
N SER A 198 -38.15 7.42 -9.24
CA SER A 198 -36.71 7.18 -9.46
C SER A 198 -36.12 8.24 -10.39
N GLU A 199 -34.98 8.80 -9.99
CA GLU A 199 -34.23 9.80 -10.76
C GLU A 199 -32.99 9.20 -11.41
N PHE A 200 -32.79 9.51 -12.69
CA PHE A 200 -31.65 9.07 -13.49
C PHE A 200 -30.97 10.29 -14.12
N THR A 201 -29.65 10.34 -14.10
CA THR A 201 -28.88 11.32 -14.87
C THR A 201 -28.59 10.75 -16.26
N VAL A 202 -28.94 11.51 -17.30
CA VAL A 202 -28.69 11.17 -18.70
C VAL A 202 -27.54 12.04 -19.20
N THR A 203 -26.43 11.41 -19.54
CA THR A 203 -25.20 12.08 -19.98
C THR A 203 -24.92 11.71 -21.44
N LYS A 204 -24.64 12.72 -22.28
CA LYS A 204 -24.09 12.51 -23.64
C LYS A 204 -22.60 12.74 -23.62
N TYR A 205 -21.82 11.67 -23.83
CA TYR A 205 -20.38 11.74 -24.00
C TYR A 205 -20.03 12.08 -25.45
N SER A 206 -18.83 12.65 -25.65
CA SER A 206 -18.29 12.80 -27.01
C SER A 206 -17.89 11.44 -27.56
N THR A 207 -18.16 11.18 -28.86
CA THR A 207 -17.73 9.96 -29.56
C THR A 207 -16.22 9.70 -29.37
N LEU A 208 -15.38 10.74 -29.49
CA LEU A 208 -13.94 10.63 -29.30
C LEU A 208 -13.57 10.19 -27.87
N GLY A 209 -14.23 10.76 -26.86
CA GLY A 209 -14.05 10.37 -25.46
C GLY A 209 -14.40 8.90 -25.23
N MET A 210 -15.50 8.42 -25.83
CA MET A 210 -15.88 7.02 -25.75
C MET A 210 -14.90 6.10 -26.47
N ILE A 211 -14.43 6.47 -27.67
CA ILE A 211 -13.38 5.71 -28.36
C ILE A 211 -12.13 5.59 -27.49
N ASN A 212 -11.68 6.68 -26.87
CA ASN A 212 -10.51 6.65 -25.98
C ASN A 212 -10.75 5.74 -24.76
N GLN A 213 -11.97 5.75 -24.18
CA GLN A 213 -12.34 4.85 -23.09
C GLN A 213 -12.35 3.39 -23.55
N LEU A 214 -12.86 3.09 -24.74
CA LEU A 214 -12.80 1.76 -25.35
C LEU A 214 -11.35 1.32 -25.55
N GLN A 215 -10.50 2.18 -26.12
CA GLN A 215 -9.07 1.90 -26.33
C GLN A 215 -8.33 1.58 -25.03
N ASN A 216 -8.61 2.31 -23.96
CA ASN A 216 -7.99 2.11 -22.65
C ASN A 216 -8.47 0.83 -21.95
N SER A 217 -9.71 0.40 -22.22
CA SER A 217 -10.33 -0.76 -21.57
C SER A 217 -10.19 -2.05 -22.39
N LEU A 218 -9.82 -1.93 -23.67
CA LEU A 218 -9.54 -3.03 -24.59
C LEU A 218 -8.05 -3.38 -24.58
N THR A 219 -7.74 -4.64 -24.30
CA THR A 219 -6.41 -5.22 -24.43
C THR A 219 -6.43 -6.24 -25.56
N VAL A 220 -5.47 -6.16 -26.48
CA VAL A 220 -5.31 -7.13 -27.58
C VAL A 220 -3.90 -7.69 -27.49
N THR A 221 -3.78 -9.01 -27.41
CA THR A 221 -2.50 -9.72 -27.27
C THR A 221 -2.45 -10.91 -28.22
N GLU A 222 -1.27 -11.22 -28.76
CA GLU A 222 -1.08 -12.42 -29.58
C GLU A 222 -0.79 -13.64 -28.70
N ASN A 223 -1.50 -14.75 -28.95
CA ASN A 223 -1.34 -16.00 -28.21
C ASN A 223 -0.20 -16.85 -28.82
N GLY A 224 1.04 -16.55 -28.45
CA GLY A 224 2.25 -17.19 -28.97
C GLY A 224 2.85 -16.41 -30.15
N LYS A 225 4.18 -16.48 -30.32
CA LYS A 225 4.85 -15.77 -31.42
C LYS A 225 4.43 -16.38 -32.76
N ASP A 226 3.89 -15.55 -33.65
CA ASP A 226 3.47 -15.90 -35.02
C ASP A 226 2.35 -16.96 -35.09
N ALA A 227 1.55 -17.10 -34.04
CA ALA A 227 0.46 -18.07 -34.01
C ALA A 227 -0.74 -17.64 -34.88
N GLY A 228 -0.81 -16.37 -35.29
CA GLY A 228 -1.92 -15.84 -36.07
C GLY A 228 -3.24 -15.78 -35.28
N VAL A 229 -3.20 -15.88 -33.96
CA VAL A 229 -4.37 -15.83 -33.08
C VAL A 229 -4.25 -14.67 -32.10
N LEU A 230 -5.20 -13.75 -32.17
CA LEU A 230 -5.33 -12.60 -31.29
C LEU A 230 -6.37 -12.88 -30.20
N SER A 231 -5.96 -12.65 -28.96
CA SER A 231 -6.83 -12.61 -27.79
C SER A 231 -7.24 -11.17 -27.51
N LEU A 232 -8.54 -10.91 -27.53
CA LEU A 232 -9.11 -9.62 -27.19
C LEU A 232 -9.76 -9.74 -25.82
N THR A 233 -9.39 -8.84 -24.90
CA THR A 233 -9.97 -8.75 -23.56
C THR A 233 -10.51 -7.35 -23.33
N TYR A 234 -11.77 -7.25 -22.89
CA TYR A 234 -12.40 -5.98 -22.52
C TYR A 234 -12.84 -6.02 -21.05
N THR A 235 -12.66 -4.91 -20.33
CA THR A 235 -12.97 -4.81 -18.90
C THR A 235 -13.97 -3.71 -18.60
N GLY A 236 -14.89 -3.95 -17.66
CA GLY A 236 -15.95 -2.99 -17.30
C GLY A 236 -16.84 -3.48 -16.16
N GLU A 237 -17.83 -2.67 -15.78
CA GLU A 237 -18.68 -2.92 -14.60
C GLU A 237 -19.89 -3.82 -14.90
N ASP A 238 -20.47 -3.69 -16.10
CA ASP A 238 -21.63 -4.46 -16.53
C ASP A 238 -21.19 -5.66 -17.39
N ARG A 239 -21.57 -6.87 -16.97
CA ARG A 239 -21.24 -8.12 -17.65
C ARG A 239 -21.84 -8.21 -19.05
N GLU A 240 -23.10 -7.85 -19.22
CA GLU A 240 -23.73 -7.98 -20.54
C GLU A 240 -23.16 -6.94 -21.50
N GLN A 241 -22.99 -5.71 -21.02
CA GLN A 241 -22.46 -4.63 -21.83
C GLN A 241 -21.02 -4.92 -22.31
N ILE A 242 -20.11 -5.40 -21.44
CA ILE A 242 -18.73 -5.69 -21.86
C ILE A 242 -18.65 -6.82 -22.89
N ARG A 243 -19.54 -7.81 -22.80
CA ARG A 243 -19.65 -8.90 -23.77
C ARG A 243 -20.08 -8.35 -25.11
N ASP A 244 -21.13 -7.53 -25.12
CA ASP A 244 -21.73 -7.02 -26.34
C ASP A 244 -20.79 -6.02 -27.04
N ILE A 245 -20.09 -5.17 -26.28
CA ILE A 245 -19.01 -4.30 -26.77
C ILE A 245 -17.93 -5.13 -27.45
N LEU A 246 -17.36 -6.12 -26.76
CA LEU A 246 -16.27 -6.92 -27.31
C LEU A 246 -16.69 -7.72 -28.54
N ASN A 247 -17.91 -8.25 -28.54
CA ASN A 247 -18.50 -8.96 -29.67
C ASN A 247 -18.68 -8.02 -30.88
N SER A 248 -19.12 -6.79 -30.65
CA SER A 248 -19.27 -5.78 -31.69
C SER A 248 -17.92 -5.35 -32.26
N ILE A 249 -16.88 -5.18 -31.43
CA ILE A 249 -15.52 -4.89 -31.89
C ILE A 249 -15.01 -6.02 -32.81
N ALA A 250 -15.17 -7.28 -32.41
CA ALA A 250 -14.74 -8.43 -33.19
C ALA A 250 -15.46 -8.50 -34.55
N ARG A 251 -16.79 -8.30 -34.57
CA ARG A 251 -17.57 -8.25 -35.81
C ARG A 251 -17.19 -7.08 -36.70
N ASN A 252 -17.08 -5.88 -36.14
CA ASN A 252 -16.73 -4.67 -36.89
C ASN A 252 -15.33 -4.78 -37.52
N TYR A 253 -14.38 -5.42 -36.83
CA TYR A 253 -13.07 -5.73 -37.41
C TYR A 253 -13.17 -6.76 -38.54
N GLN A 254 -13.94 -7.84 -38.36
CA GLN A 254 -14.16 -8.84 -39.40
C GLN A 254 -14.83 -8.24 -40.64
N GLU A 255 -15.90 -7.47 -40.48
CA GLU A 255 -16.60 -6.76 -41.55
C GLU A 255 -15.65 -5.80 -42.28
N GLN A 256 -14.88 -5.00 -41.53
CA GLN A 256 -13.91 -4.09 -42.13
C GLN A 256 -12.84 -4.82 -42.96
N ASN A 257 -12.43 -6.01 -42.51
CA ASN A 257 -11.47 -6.85 -43.25
C ASN A 257 -12.08 -7.35 -44.57
N ILE A 258 -13.34 -7.82 -44.53
CA ILE A 258 -14.09 -8.26 -45.71
C ILE A 258 -14.28 -7.10 -46.70
N GLU A 259 -14.74 -5.95 -46.23
CA GLU A 259 -14.96 -4.76 -47.05
C GLU A 259 -13.67 -4.27 -47.72
N ARG A 260 -12.56 -4.21 -46.97
CA ARG A 260 -11.25 -3.83 -47.51
C ARG A 260 -10.82 -4.78 -48.62
N LYS A 261 -10.90 -6.09 -48.38
CA LYS A 261 -10.46 -7.13 -49.33
C LYS A 261 -11.33 -7.14 -50.59
N SER A 262 -12.64 -7.01 -50.43
CA SER A 262 -13.58 -6.88 -51.55
C SER A 262 -13.28 -5.63 -52.39
N ALA A 263 -13.04 -4.48 -51.74
CA ALA A 263 -12.69 -3.24 -52.44
C ALA A 263 -11.34 -3.33 -53.20
N GLU A 264 -10.35 -4.04 -52.66
CA GLU A 264 -9.07 -4.29 -53.32
C GLU A 264 -9.22 -5.23 -54.53
N ALA A 265 -10.01 -6.30 -54.38
CA ALA A 265 -10.32 -7.22 -55.47
C ALA A 265 -11.08 -6.51 -56.59
N SER A 266 -12.10 -5.71 -56.27
CA SER A 266 -12.91 -4.95 -57.23
C SER A 266 -12.07 -3.96 -58.05
N LYS A 267 -11.16 -3.22 -57.40
CA LYS A 267 -10.21 -2.32 -58.11
C LYS A 267 -9.27 -3.09 -59.03
N SER A 268 -8.79 -4.25 -58.58
CA SER A 268 -7.89 -5.11 -59.36
C SER A 268 -8.62 -5.73 -60.57
N LEU A 269 -9.88 -6.14 -60.40
CA LEU A 269 -10.76 -6.59 -61.48
C LEU A 269 -11.04 -5.50 -62.49
N ALA A 270 -11.31 -4.27 -62.05
CA ALA A 270 -11.50 -3.13 -62.95
C ALA A 270 -10.26 -2.88 -63.83
N PHE A 271 -9.06 -3.01 -63.26
CA PHE A 271 -7.81 -2.94 -64.03
C PHE A 271 -7.69 -4.08 -65.05
N LEU A 272 -7.95 -5.33 -64.64
CA LEU A 272 -7.89 -6.49 -65.54
C LEU A 272 -8.93 -6.42 -66.66
N ALA A 273 -10.15 -5.97 -66.37
CA ALA A 273 -11.22 -5.81 -67.35
C ALA A 273 -10.85 -4.82 -68.46
N GLN A 274 -10.00 -3.83 -68.16
CA GLN A 274 -9.48 -2.89 -69.17
C GLN A 274 -8.31 -3.48 -69.98
N GLN A 275 -7.44 -4.27 -69.34
CA GLN A 275 -6.22 -4.81 -69.97
C GLN A 275 -6.46 -6.09 -70.80
N LEU A 276 -7.39 -6.95 -70.37
CA LEU A 276 -7.68 -8.22 -71.04
C LEU A 276 -8.09 -8.06 -72.52
N PRO A 277 -8.98 -7.13 -72.90
CA PRO A 277 -9.31 -6.89 -74.31
C PRO A 277 -8.12 -6.43 -75.14
N GLU A 278 -7.23 -5.63 -74.55
CA GLU A 278 -6.03 -5.14 -75.23
C GLU A 278 -5.04 -6.29 -75.50
N VAL A 279 -4.80 -7.14 -74.50
CA VAL A 279 -3.95 -8.33 -74.63
C VAL A 279 -4.56 -9.32 -75.63
N ARG A 280 -5.88 -9.54 -75.57
CA ARG A 280 -6.60 -10.39 -76.54
C ARG A 280 -6.46 -9.87 -77.97
N SER A 281 -6.67 -8.57 -78.18
CA SER A 281 -6.54 -7.96 -79.51
C SER A 281 -5.11 -8.09 -80.06
N ARG A 282 -4.08 -7.88 -79.22
CA ARG A 282 -2.68 -8.10 -79.61
C ARG A 282 -2.40 -9.56 -79.98
N LEU A 283 -2.98 -10.52 -79.25
CA LEU A 283 -2.89 -11.95 -79.56
C LEU A 283 -3.56 -12.28 -80.90
N ASP A 284 -4.78 -11.79 -81.14
CA ASP A 284 -5.49 -12.02 -82.42
C ASP A 284 -4.68 -11.48 -83.61
N VAL A 285 -4.03 -10.32 -83.46
CA VAL A 285 -3.13 -9.76 -84.49
C VAL A 285 -1.89 -10.65 -84.71
N ALA A 286 -1.30 -11.20 -83.65
CA ALA A 286 -0.17 -12.12 -83.75
C ALA A 286 -0.57 -13.44 -84.41
N GLU A 287 -1.72 -14.02 -84.03
CA GLU A 287 -2.29 -15.23 -84.62
C GLU A 287 -2.55 -15.04 -86.12
N ASN A 288 -3.16 -13.92 -86.51
CA ASN A 288 -3.42 -13.61 -87.91
C ASN A 288 -2.12 -13.45 -88.73
N LYS A 289 -1.08 -12.82 -88.17
CA LYS A 289 0.23 -12.72 -88.83
C LYS A 289 0.88 -14.09 -89.00
N LEU A 290 0.83 -14.94 -87.98
CA LEU A 290 1.35 -16.31 -88.05
C LEU A 290 0.60 -17.14 -89.09
N ASN A 291 -0.73 -17.08 -89.11
CA ASN A 291 -1.57 -17.80 -90.05
C ASN A 291 -1.32 -17.34 -91.50
N ALA A 292 -1.24 -16.03 -91.74
CA ALA A 292 -0.91 -15.47 -93.05
C ALA A 292 0.49 -15.92 -93.52
N PHE A 293 1.49 -15.95 -92.63
CA PHE A 293 2.82 -16.43 -92.94
C PHE A 293 2.84 -17.93 -93.27
N ARG A 294 2.10 -18.76 -92.51
CA ARG A 294 1.94 -20.20 -92.77
C ARG A 294 1.25 -20.48 -94.11
N GLN A 295 0.31 -19.63 -94.52
CA GLN A 295 -0.40 -19.73 -95.79
C GLN A 295 0.45 -19.31 -96.99
N ASP A 296 1.33 -18.31 -96.84
CA ASP A 296 2.23 -17.84 -97.91
C ASP A 296 3.42 -18.79 -98.18
N LYS A 297 3.88 -19.53 -97.17
CA LYS A 297 5.12 -20.31 -97.23
C LYS A 297 4.97 -21.83 -97.27
N ASP A 298 3.73 -22.36 -97.38
CA ASP A 298 3.38 -23.79 -97.34
C ASP A 298 4.03 -24.54 -96.15
N SER A 299 3.26 -24.68 -95.06
CA SER A 299 3.53 -25.50 -93.85
C SER A 299 5.00 -25.86 -93.58
N VAL A 300 5.75 -24.94 -92.97
CA VAL A 300 7.11 -25.20 -92.50
C VAL A 300 7.05 -25.83 -91.11
N ASP A 301 7.29 -27.14 -91.01
CA ASP A 301 7.53 -27.79 -89.72
C ASP A 301 8.83 -27.25 -89.10
N LEU A 302 8.78 -26.81 -87.85
CA LEU A 302 9.98 -26.35 -87.14
C LEU A 302 10.90 -27.56 -86.85
N PRO A 303 12.20 -27.48 -87.18
CA PRO A 303 13.18 -28.44 -86.72
C PRO A 303 13.19 -28.54 -85.18
N LEU A 304 13.52 -29.72 -84.65
CA LEU A 304 13.62 -29.98 -83.20
C LEU A 304 14.49 -28.94 -82.46
N GLU A 305 15.57 -28.48 -83.09
CA GLU A 305 16.47 -27.45 -82.54
C GLU A 305 15.79 -26.07 -82.45
N ALA A 306 15.03 -25.67 -83.47
CA ALA A 306 14.28 -24.41 -83.47
C ALA A 306 13.13 -24.44 -82.46
N LYS A 307 12.46 -25.59 -82.31
CA LYS A 307 11.42 -25.81 -81.29
C LYS A 307 11.98 -25.72 -79.87
N ALA A 308 13.13 -26.33 -79.58
CA ALA A 308 13.76 -26.23 -78.25
C ALA A 308 14.16 -24.79 -77.88
N VAL A 309 14.64 -24.00 -78.85
CA VAL A 309 14.93 -22.57 -78.65
C VAL A 309 13.65 -21.78 -78.42
N LEU A 310 12.58 -22.06 -79.19
CA LEU A 310 11.27 -21.45 -79.01
C LEU A 310 10.69 -21.73 -77.61
N ASP A 311 10.64 -23.00 -77.19
CA ASP A 311 10.11 -23.40 -75.87
C ASP A 311 10.87 -22.67 -74.73
N SER A 312 12.19 -22.57 -74.86
CA SER A 312 13.03 -21.84 -73.90
C SER A 312 12.74 -20.34 -73.90
N MET A 313 12.54 -19.73 -75.08
CA MET A 313 12.17 -18.32 -75.19
C MET A 313 10.80 -18.03 -74.58
N VAL A 314 9.80 -18.87 -74.86
CA VAL A 314 8.45 -18.73 -74.31
C VAL A 314 8.48 -18.87 -72.78
N ASN A 315 9.25 -19.81 -72.23
CA ASN A 315 9.43 -19.94 -70.79
C ASN A 315 10.12 -18.70 -70.16
N ILE A 316 11.18 -18.16 -70.79
CA ILE A 316 11.83 -16.93 -70.31
C ILE A 316 10.87 -15.73 -70.39
N ASP A 317 10.10 -15.61 -71.47
CA ASP A 317 9.09 -14.56 -71.61
C ASP A 317 8.00 -14.70 -70.54
N ALA A 318 7.55 -15.92 -70.23
CA ALA A 318 6.62 -16.18 -69.14
C ALA A 318 7.17 -15.70 -67.79
N GLN A 319 8.43 -16.02 -67.49
CA GLN A 319 9.09 -15.58 -66.26
C GLN A 319 9.30 -14.06 -66.21
N LEU A 320 9.68 -13.43 -67.34
CA LEU A 320 9.80 -11.98 -67.43
C LEU A 320 8.45 -11.27 -67.26
N ASN A 321 7.38 -11.83 -67.81
CA ASN A 321 6.03 -11.30 -67.62
C ASN A 321 5.60 -11.44 -66.16
N GLU A 322 5.84 -12.59 -65.53
CA GLU A 322 5.59 -12.79 -64.09
C GLU A 322 6.37 -11.78 -63.23
N LEU A 323 7.66 -11.54 -63.55
CA LEU A 323 8.46 -10.53 -62.87
C LEU A 323 7.95 -9.11 -63.13
N THR A 324 7.39 -8.83 -64.30
CA THR A 324 6.78 -7.53 -64.62
C THR A 324 5.53 -7.29 -63.78
N PHE A 325 4.69 -8.31 -63.57
CA PHE A 325 3.56 -8.23 -62.64
C PHE A 325 4.04 -7.99 -61.19
N LYS A 326 5.05 -8.76 -60.75
CA LYS A 326 5.66 -8.55 -59.42
C LYS A 326 6.28 -7.15 -59.27
N GLU A 327 6.88 -6.61 -60.33
CA GLU A 327 7.41 -5.25 -60.33
C GLU A 327 6.29 -4.22 -60.16
N ALA A 328 5.15 -4.39 -60.83
CA ALA A 328 3.98 -3.52 -60.68
C ALA A 328 3.38 -3.57 -59.27
N GLU A 329 3.46 -4.70 -58.57
CA GLU A 329 3.04 -4.83 -57.17
C GLU A 329 4.06 -4.19 -56.21
N ILE A 330 5.34 -4.52 -56.36
CA ILE A 330 6.43 -4.04 -55.49
C ILE A 330 6.65 -2.54 -55.66
N SER A 331 6.50 -1.98 -56.86
CA SER A 331 6.66 -0.54 -57.13
C SER A 331 5.62 0.34 -56.42
N LYS A 332 4.47 -0.22 -56.02
CA LYS A 332 3.48 0.48 -55.18
C LYS A 332 3.92 0.60 -53.72
N LEU A 333 4.77 -0.31 -53.26
CA LEU A 333 5.15 -0.46 -51.85
C LEU A 333 6.58 -0.02 -51.55
N TYR A 334 7.50 -0.12 -52.52
CA TYR A 334 8.94 0.05 -52.31
C TYR A 334 9.59 0.93 -53.37
N THR A 335 10.64 1.66 -52.96
CA THR A 335 11.51 2.39 -53.89
C THR A 335 12.53 1.43 -54.54
N LYS A 336 13.08 1.83 -55.69
CA LYS A 336 14.08 1.04 -56.45
C LYS A 336 15.35 0.67 -55.67
N VAL A 337 15.59 1.33 -54.53
CA VAL A 337 16.78 1.10 -53.68
C VAL A 337 16.56 -0.05 -52.70
N HIS A 338 15.31 -0.43 -52.43
CA HIS A 338 14.98 -1.47 -51.47
C HIS A 338 15.57 -2.84 -51.90
N PRO A 339 16.13 -3.65 -50.97
CA PRO A 339 16.76 -4.93 -51.30
C PRO A 339 15.87 -5.86 -52.14
N ALA A 340 14.58 -5.97 -51.79
CA ALA A 340 13.63 -6.80 -52.56
C ALA A 340 13.41 -6.30 -54.00
N TYR A 341 13.40 -4.98 -54.23
CA TYR A 341 13.29 -4.41 -55.58
C TYR A 341 14.59 -4.69 -56.36
N ARG A 342 15.75 -4.53 -55.73
CA ARG A 342 17.05 -4.83 -56.34
C ARG A 342 17.17 -6.29 -56.76
N THR A 343 16.82 -7.24 -55.88
CA THR A 343 16.83 -8.67 -56.21
C THR A 343 15.88 -9.00 -57.37
N LEU A 344 14.73 -8.33 -57.46
CA LEU A 344 13.83 -8.48 -58.60
C LEU A 344 14.47 -7.97 -59.90
N LEU A 345 15.09 -6.78 -59.87
CA LEU A 345 15.80 -6.22 -61.02
C LEU A 345 16.98 -7.08 -61.47
N GLU A 346 17.76 -7.62 -60.53
CA GLU A 346 18.88 -8.53 -60.82
C GLU A 346 18.40 -9.80 -61.51
N LYS A 347 17.32 -10.43 -61.00
CA LYS A 347 16.70 -11.60 -61.64
C LYS A 347 16.17 -11.28 -63.04
N ARG A 348 15.50 -10.13 -63.18
CA ARG A 348 14.99 -9.67 -64.47
C ARG A 348 16.13 -9.46 -65.46
N GLN A 349 17.22 -8.81 -65.04
CA GLN A 349 18.38 -8.57 -65.88
C GLN A 349 19.04 -9.89 -66.32
N ALA A 350 19.19 -10.87 -65.41
CA ALA A 350 19.73 -12.18 -65.75
C ALA A 350 18.89 -12.90 -66.84
N LEU A 351 17.57 -12.83 -66.74
CA LEU A 351 16.65 -13.39 -67.75
C LEU A 351 16.69 -12.61 -69.08
N GLU A 352 16.83 -11.28 -69.03
CA GLU A 352 17.02 -10.47 -70.23
C GLU A 352 18.33 -10.80 -70.96
N GLU A 353 19.42 -11.06 -70.21
CA GLU A 353 20.70 -11.51 -70.77
C GLU A 353 20.58 -12.91 -71.39
N GLU A 354 19.86 -13.83 -70.76
CA GLU A 354 19.60 -15.16 -71.30
C GLU A 354 18.73 -15.11 -72.57
N LYS A 355 17.69 -14.28 -72.56
CA LYS A 355 16.87 -13.99 -73.75
C LYS A 355 17.70 -13.43 -74.91
N ALA A 356 18.65 -12.53 -74.62
CA ALA A 356 19.56 -11.99 -75.62
C ALA A 356 20.45 -13.07 -76.25
N LYS A 357 20.96 -14.02 -75.45
CA LYS A 357 21.74 -15.17 -75.95
C LYS A 357 20.90 -16.06 -76.87
N LEU A 358 19.64 -16.35 -76.51
CA LEU A 358 18.74 -17.13 -77.36
C LEU A 358 18.37 -16.39 -78.66
N ASN A 359 18.16 -15.06 -78.60
CA ASN A 359 17.95 -14.24 -79.81
C ASN A 359 19.11 -14.35 -80.79
N GLY A 360 20.36 -14.40 -80.28
CA GLY A 360 21.55 -14.65 -81.11
C GLY A 360 21.48 -15.98 -81.86
N ARG A 361 20.97 -17.05 -81.21
CA ARG A 361 20.75 -18.35 -81.87
C ARG A 361 19.67 -18.30 -82.95
N VAL A 362 18.60 -17.53 -82.72
CA VAL A 362 17.56 -17.31 -83.74
C VAL A 362 18.13 -16.57 -84.94
N THR A 363 18.95 -15.53 -84.75
CA THR A 363 19.56 -14.79 -85.88
C THR A 363 20.50 -15.62 -86.75
N ALA A 364 21.01 -16.75 -86.25
CA ALA A 364 21.84 -17.69 -87.00
C ALA A 364 21.01 -18.65 -87.89
N MET A 365 19.70 -18.72 -87.71
CA MET A 365 18.80 -19.58 -88.50
C MET A 365 18.52 -18.97 -89.89
N PRO A 366 18.10 -19.75 -90.90
CA PRO A 366 17.57 -19.22 -92.17
C PRO A 366 16.42 -18.22 -91.97
N LYS A 367 16.34 -17.18 -92.80
CA LYS A 367 15.37 -16.07 -92.66
C LYS A 367 13.90 -16.52 -92.49
N THR A 368 13.49 -17.57 -93.18
CA THR A 368 12.13 -18.14 -93.06
C THR A 368 11.90 -18.81 -91.70
N GLN A 369 12.91 -19.50 -91.16
CA GLN A 369 12.88 -20.11 -89.83
C GLN A 369 12.92 -19.05 -88.71
N GLN A 370 13.64 -17.95 -88.91
CA GLN A 370 13.62 -16.82 -87.97
C GLN A 370 12.23 -16.23 -87.81
N GLU A 371 11.57 -15.95 -88.94
CA GLU A 371 10.27 -15.29 -88.94
C GLU A 371 9.19 -16.19 -88.34
N ILE A 372 9.19 -17.50 -88.64
CA ILE A 372 8.23 -18.43 -88.03
C ILE A 372 8.45 -18.62 -86.53
N VAL A 373 9.71 -18.68 -86.05
CA VAL A 373 10.01 -18.74 -84.60
C VAL A 373 9.53 -17.48 -83.91
N ARG A 374 9.79 -16.30 -84.49
CA ARG A 374 9.35 -15.02 -83.94
C ARG A 374 7.83 -14.92 -83.84
N LEU A 375 7.12 -15.24 -84.93
CA LEU A 375 5.65 -15.19 -84.96
C LEU A 375 5.03 -16.24 -84.03
N THR A 376 5.59 -17.45 -83.97
CA THR A 376 5.11 -18.50 -83.07
C THR A 376 5.35 -18.11 -81.61
N ARG A 377 6.51 -17.54 -81.27
CA ARG A 377 6.79 -17.00 -79.93
C ARG A 377 5.80 -15.91 -79.55
N ASP A 378 5.53 -14.96 -80.44
CA ASP A 378 4.61 -13.85 -80.16
C ASP A 378 3.19 -14.36 -79.87
N VAL A 379 2.76 -15.44 -80.55
CA VAL A 379 1.47 -16.12 -80.27
C VAL A 379 1.52 -16.90 -78.96
N GLU A 380 2.50 -17.79 -78.75
CA GLU A 380 2.57 -18.65 -77.56
C GLU A 380 2.77 -17.84 -76.27
N SER A 381 3.67 -16.84 -76.30
CA SER A 381 3.87 -15.90 -75.20
C SER A 381 2.62 -15.07 -74.93
N GLY A 382 1.98 -14.54 -75.98
CA GLY A 382 0.72 -13.78 -75.85
C GLY A 382 -0.41 -14.63 -75.27
N GLN A 383 -0.52 -15.89 -75.69
CA GLN A 383 -1.51 -16.84 -75.17
C GLN A 383 -1.27 -17.15 -73.69
N GLN A 384 -0.01 -17.35 -73.27
CA GLN A 384 0.32 -17.56 -71.86
C GLN A 384 -0.04 -16.35 -70.99
N VAL A 385 0.30 -15.14 -71.42
CA VAL A 385 -0.05 -13.91 -70.69
C VAL A 385 -1.56 -13.76 -70.58
N TYR A 386 -2.28 -13.98 -71.69
CA TYR A 386 -3.74 -13.92 -71.69
C TYR A 386 -4.34 -14.93 -70.70
N MET A 387 -3.87 -16.17 -70.70
CA MET A 387 -4.33 -17.20 -69.76
C MET A 387 -3.99 -16.87 -68.30
N GLN A 388 -2.82 -16.30 -68.03
CA GLN A 388 -2.46 -15.84 -66.67
C GLN A 388 -3.40 -14.73 -66.19
N LEU A 389 -3.65 -13.72 -67.03
CA LEU A 389 -4.56 -12.62 -66.70
C LEU A 389 -5.99 -13.13 -66.50
N LEU A 390 -6.45 -14.06 -67.35
CA LEU A 390 -7.77 -14.67 -67.25
C LEU A 390 -7.92 -15.48 -65.95
N ASN A 391 -6.92 -16.30 -65.61
CA ASN A 391 -6.91 -17.05 -64.36
C ASN A 391 -6.92 -16.10 -63.15
N LYS A 392 -6.15 -15.01 -63.22
CA LYS A 392 -6.13 -14.01 -62.15
C LYS A 392 -7.46 -13.26 -62.02
N GLU A 393 -8.12 -12.96 -63.14
CA GLU A 393 -9.47 -12.39 -63.13
C GLU A 393 -10.47 -13.35 -62.48
N GLN A 394 -10.41 -14.65 -62.80
CA GLN A 394 -11.28 -15.66 -62.18
C GLN A 394 -11.04 -15.78 -60.67
N GLU A 395 -9.77 -15.82 -60.24
CA GLU A 395 -9.37 -15.85 -58.83
C GLU A 395 -9.90 -14.61 -58.07
N LEU A 396 -9.75 -13.43 -58.65
CA LEU A 396 -10.22 -12.18 -58.04
C LEU A 396 -11.75 -12.08 -58.04
N LYS A 397 -12.45 -12.59 -59.06
CA LYS A 397 -13.93 -12.70 -59.07
C LYS A 397 -14.44 -13.58 -57.95
N ILE A 398 -13.76 -14.70 -57.69
CA ILE A 398 -14.06 -15.56 -56.54
C ILE A 398 -13.80 -14.80 -55.24
N THR A 399 -12.71 -14.05 -55.15
CA THR A 399 -12.35 -13.26 -53.95
C THR A 399 -13.33 -12.12 -53.68
N GLU A 400 -13.79 -11.40 -54.72
CA GLU A 400 -14.79 -10.32 -54.60
C GLU A 400 -16.16 -10.87 -54.20
N ALA A 401 -16.57 -12.02 -54.77
CA ALA A 401 -17.81 -12.70 -54.44
C ALA A 401 -17.75 -13.46 -53.09
N SER A 402 -16.55 -13.80 -52.63
CA SER A 402 -16.32 -14.44 -51.33
C SER A 402 -16.45 -13.41 -50.23
N THR A 403 -17.50 -13.52 -49.43
CA THR A 403 -17.66 -12.74 -48.19
C THR A 403 -16.74 -13.22 -47.07
N VAL A 404 -15.77 -14.10 -47.37
CA VAL A 404 -14.83 -14.67 -46.40
C VAL A 404 -13.54 -13.86 -46.45
N GLY A 405 -13.31 -13.06 -45.41
CA GLY A 405 -12.05 -12.32 -45.20
C GLY A 405 -10.93 -13.24 -44.69
N ASP A 406 -9.74 -12.66 -44.46
CA ASP A 406 -8.61 -13.39 -43.84
C ASP A 406 -8.79 -13.51 -42.31
N VAL A 407 -9.88 -12.95 -41.78
CA VAL A 407 -10.16 -12.88 -40.35
C VAL A 407 -11.35 -13.78 -40.01
N ARG A 408 -11.16 -14.64 -39.03
CA ARG A 408 -12.18 -15.53 -38.49
C ARG A 408 -12.31 -15.35 -36.98
N ILE A 409 -13.54 -15.18 -36.52
CA ILE A 409 -13.84 -15.25 -35.08
C ILE A 409 -13.84 -16.74 -34.68
N VAL A 410 -12.92 -17.13 -33.80
CA VAL A 410 -12.80 -18.50 -33.29
C VAL A 410 -13.73 -18.67 -32.10
N ASP A 411 -13.56 -17.80 -31.10
CA ASP A 411 -14.41 -17.77 -29.91
C ASP A 411 -15.16 -16.42 -29.87
N PRO A 412 -16.50 -16.43 -29.83
CA PRO A 412 -17.28 -15.22 -29.63
C PRO A 412 -17.01 -14.64 -28.24
N ALA A 413 -17.30 -13.35 -28.05
CA ALA A 413 -17.09 -12.71 -26.75
C ALA A 413 -17.96 -13.36 -25.66
N ILE A 414 -17.32 -13.80 -24.58
CA ILE A 414 -17.98 -14.36 -23.39
C ILE A 414 -17.41 -13.69 -22.13
N THR A 415 -18.26 -13.38 -21.16
CA THR A 415 -17.84 -12.86 -19.86
C THR A 415 -17.27 -13.93 -18.96
N GLN A 416 -16.14 -13.64 -18.31
CA GLN A 416 -15.62 -14.51 -17.26
C GLN A 416 -16.55 -14.48 -16.02
N PRO A 417 -16.76 -15.63 -15.35
CA PRO A 417 -17.64 -15.69 -14.18
C PRO A 417 -17.07 -14.97 -12.94
N GLY A 418 -15.75 -14.78 -12.88
CA GLY A 418 -15.03 -14.13 -11.78
C GLY A 418 -15.01 -12.61 -11.82
N VAL A 419 -14.74 -11.97 -10.68
CA VAL A 419 -14.48 -10.53 -10.58
C VAL A 419 -12.98 -10.30 -10.78
N LEU A 420 -12.59 -9.47 -11.76
CA LEU A 420 -11.19 -9.14 -12.05
C LEU A 420 -10.61 -8.18 -11.01
N LYS A 421 -11.37 -7.14 -10.63
CA LYS A 421 -10.99 -6.14 -9.61
C LYS A 421 -12.19 -5.78 -8.73
N PRO A 422 -12.00 -5.43 -7.45
CA PRO A 422 -10.73 -5.42 -6.71
C PRO A 422 -10.27 -6.81 -6.27
N LYS A 423 -8.94 -7.03 -6.23
CA LYS A 423 -8.35 -8.25 -5.64
C LYS A 423 -8.42 -8.16 -4.11
N LYS A 424 -9.56 -8.57 -3.53
CA LYS A 424 -9.90 -8.41 -2.11
C LYS A 424 -8.77 -8.82 -1.15
N GLY A 425 -8.13 -9.96 -1.40
CA GLY A 425 -7.01 -10.46 -0.58
C GLY A 425 -5.79 -9.54 -0.56
N LEU A 426 -5.40 -8.97 -1.71
CA LEU A 426 -4.25 -8.05 -1.80
C LEU A 426 -4.52 -6.72 -1.09
N ILE A 427 -5.74 -6.19 -1.17
CA ILE A 427 -6.11 -4.94 -0.49
C ILE A 427 -6.10 -5.12 1.02
N ILE A 428 -6.67 -6.22 1.52
CA ILE A 428 -6.69 -6.52 2.96
C ILE A 428 -5.25 -6.74 3.47
N LEU A 429 -4.43 -7.49 2.73
CA LEU A 429 -3.03 -7.71 3.09
C LEU A 429 -2.24 -6.40 3.14
N GLY A 430 -2.40 -5.54 2.12
CA GLY A 430 -1.75 -4.23 2.08
C GLY A 430 -2.17 -3.33 3.26
N ALA A 431 -3.45 -3.33 3.63
CA ALA A 431 -3.96 -2.57 4.77
C ALA A 431 -3.43 -3.10 6.11
N ILE A 432 -3.30 -4.42 6.28
CA ILE A 432 -2.69 -5.03 7.47
C ILE A 432 -1.24 -4.59 7.61
N ILE A 433 -0.45 -4.66 6.52
CA ILE A 433 0.96 -4.25 6.52
C ILE A 433 1.08 -2.77 6.89
N LEU A 434 0.26 -1.91 6.28
CA LEU A 434 0.25 -0.48 6.55
C LEU A 434 -0.16 -0.17 8.00
N GLY A 435 -1.21 -0.83 8.50
CA GLY A 435 -1.66 -0.70 9.89
C GLY A 435 -0.59 -1.12 10.90
N LEU A 436 0.11 -2.22 10.61
CA LEU A 436 1.23 -2.70 11.43
C LEU A 436 2.37 -1.68 11.45
N MET A 437 2.79 -1.18 10.28
CA MET A 437 3.86 -0.19 10.18
C MET A 437 3.52 1.10 10.95
N LEU A 438 2.33 1.66 10.74
CA LEU A 438 1.89 2.88 11.42
C LEU A 438 1.75 2.68 12.93
N SER A 439 1.29 1.52 13.37
CA SER A 439 1.15 1.23 14.81
C SER A 439 2.51 1.11 15.51
N ILE A 440 3.51 0.50 14.88
CA ILE A 440 4.88 0.43 15.40
C ILE A 440 5.46 1.84 15.53
N VAL A 441 5.37 2.64 14.47
CA VAL A 441 5.86 4.04 14.49
C VAL A 441 5.16 4.85 15.58
N GLY A 442 3.85 4.72 15.72
CA GLY A 442 3.07 5.42 16.76
C GLY A 442 3.47 5.03 18.18
N VAL A 443 3.74 3.73 18.42
CA VAL A 443 4.23 3.25 19.72
C VAL A 443 5.62 3.78 20.03
N LEU A 444 6.54 3.75 19.05
CA LEU A 444 7.90 4.24 19.23
C LEU A 444 7.92 5.74 19.50
N LEU A 445 7.15 6.54 18.74
CA LEU A 445 7.01 7.98 18.98
C LEU A 445 6.48 8.28 20.38
N ARG A 446 5.46 7.54 20.84
CA ARG A 446 4.92 7.71 22.20
C ARG A 446 5.97 7.40 23.27
N SER A 447 6.82 6.40 23.04
CA SER A 447 7.89 6.04 23.99
C SER A 447 8.96 7.11 24.14
N LEU A 448 9.17 7.97 23.14
CA LEU A 448 10.17 9.04 23.21
C LEU A 448 9.77 10.19 24.15
N PHE A 449 8.48 10.37 24.42
CA PHE A 449 7.98 11.52 25.19
C PHE A 449 7.88 11.30 26.71
N ASN A 450 7.87 10.05 27.21
CA ASN A 450 7.66 9.75 28.64
C ASN A 450 8.72 8.78 29.19
N ARG A 451 9.94 9.27 29.46
CA ARG A 451 11.03 8.46 30.02
C ARG A 451 11.23 8.74 31.52
N GLY A 452 10.95 7.75 32.36
CA GLY A 452 11.33 7.78 33.78
C GLY A 452 12.84 7.55 33.98
N ILE A 453 13.34 7.76 35.20
CA ILE A 453 14.75 7.52 35.57
C ILE A 453 15.00 6.01 35.59
N GLU A 454 15.84 5.55 34.67
CA GLU A 454 16.12 4.13 34.44
C GLU A 454 17.52 3.71 34.93
N SER A 455 18.32 4.63 35.46
CA SER A 455 19.66 4.34 35.96
C SER A 455 20.08 5.37 37.01
N PRO A 456 20.85 4.97 38.06
CA PRO A 456 21.44 5.90 39.03
C PRO A 456 22.40 6.91 38.40
N GLN A 457 23.13 6.52 37.35
CA GLN A 457 24.06 7.40 36.64
C GLN A 457 23.39 8.66 36.09
N VAL A 458 22.13 8.55 35.63
CA VAL A 458 21.36 9.70 35.14
C VAL A 458 21.22 10.79 36.20
N LEU A 459 21.08 10.43 37.49
CA LEU A 459 20.99 11.39 38.58
C LEU A 459 22.37 11.98 38.91
N GLU A 460 23.41 11.15 38.94
CA GLU A 460 24.78 11.57 39.23
C GLU A 460 25.35 12.52 38.16
N GLU A 461 25.04 12.30 36.88
CA GLU A 461 25.41 13.21 35.77
C GLU A 461 24.85 14.63 35.93
N HIS A 462 23.70 14.75 36.61
CA HIS A 462 23.05 16.03 36.90
C HIS A 462 23.44 16.58 38.28
N GLY A 463 24.49 16.03 38.91
CA GLY A 463 25.00 16.48 40.20
C GLY A 463 24.17 16.05 41.40
N ILE A 464 23.25 15.09 41.23
CA ILE A 464 22.38 14.60 42.30
C ILE A 464 22.93 13.28 42.84
N SER A 465 23.50 13.32 44.04
CA SER A 465 24.10 12.14 44.67
C SER A 465 23.06 11.08 45.04
N VAL A 466 23.30 9.83 44.62
CA VAL A 466 22.47 8.67 44.90
C VAL A 466 23.05 7.88 46.09
N TYR A 467 22.35 7.88 47.21
CA TYR A 467 22.83 7.27 48.47
C TYR A 467 22.59 5.76 48.54
N ALA A 468 21.51 5.30 47.92
CA ALA A 468 21.20 3.89 47.83
C ALA A 468 20.27 3.60 46.64
N SER A 469 20.46 2.42 46.10
CA SER A 469 19.67 1.82 45.04
C SER A 469 18.99 0.58 45.63
N ILE A 470 17.69 0.69 45.93
CA ILE A 470 16.92 -0.34 46.63
C ILE A 470 16.15 -1.17 45.59
N PRO A 471 16.45 -2.48 45.46
CA PRO A 471 15.77 -3.35 44.51
C PRO A 471 14.33 -3.63 44.95
N LEU A 472 13.50 -3.99 43.98
CA LEU A 472 12.13 -4.39 44.23
C LEU A 472 12.12 -5.77 44.91
N SER A 473 11.65 -5.84 46.15
CA SER A 473 11.45 -7.11 46.85
C SER A 473 10.21 -7.83 46.31
N GLU A 474 10.42 -8.96 45.63
CA GLU A 474 9.33 -9.82 45.18
C GLU A 474 8.59 -10.47 46.37
N TRP A 475 9.27 -10.68 47.51
CA TRP A 475 8.65 -11.19 48.74
C TRP A 475 7.61 -10.21 49.29
N GLN A 476 7.93 -8.91 49.28
CA GLN A 476 7.04 -7.84 49.72
C GLN A 476 5.88 -7.68 48.74
N LYS A 477 6.16 -7.60 47.44
CA LYS A 477 5.14 -7.47 46.38
C LYS A 477 4.15 -8.63 46.38
N ALA A 478 4.59 -9.86 46.62
CA ALA A 478 3.71 -11.02 46.73
C ALA A 478 2.77 -10.95 47.94
N ARG A 479 3.19 -10.34 49.06
CA ARG A 479 2.38 -10.20 50.27
C ARG A 479 1.45 -8.99 50.26
N ASP A 480 1.86 -7.93 49.59
CA ASP A 480 1.02 -6.76 49.34
C ASP A 480 -0.05 -7.04 48.26
N SER A 481 0.07 -8.17 47.53
CA SER A 481 -0.94 -8.59 46.56
C SER A 481 -2.26 -8.99 47.24
N VAL A 482 -3.33 -8.26 46.92
CA VAL A 482 -4.66 -8.49 47.47
C VAL A 482 -5.25 -9.76 46.85
N LYS A 483 -5.38 -10.83 47.64
CA LYS A 483 -6.20 -11.99 47.26
C LYS A 483 -7.66 -11.69 47.56
N THR A 484 -8.46 -11.56 46.51
CA THR A 484 -9.92 -11.51 46.61
C THR A 484 -10.43 -12.95 46.71
N ILE A 485 -10.94 -13.34 47.88
CA ILE A 485 -11.58 -14.64 48.07
C ILE A 485 -13.03 -14.37 48.46
N LYS A 486 -13.98 -14.85 47.65
CA LYS A 486 -15.43 -14.68 47.86
C LYS A 486 -15.88 -13.22 48.06
N GLY A 487 -15.42 -12.30 47.21
CA GLY A 487 -15.85 -10.89 47.21
C GLY A 487 -15.36 -10.04 48.39
N VAL A 488 -14.67 -10.63 49.37
CA VAL A 488 -14.08 -9.91 50.50
C VAL A 488 -12.60 -9.69 50.24
N LYS A 489 -12.17 -8.42 50.20
CA LYS A 489 -10.75 -8.06 50.16
C LYS A 489 -10.14 -8.38 51.53
N ARG A 490 -9.37 -9.47 51.63
CA ARG A 490 -8.56 -9.74 52.83
C ARG A 490 -7.15 -9.20 52.61
N TYR A 491 -6.81 -8.16 53.36
CA TYR A 491 -5.44 -7.69 53.51
C TYR A 491 -4.71 -8.69 54.42
N LYS A 492 -3.64 -9.32 53.94
CA LYS A 492 -2.68 -9.95 54.87
C LYS A 492 -2.01 -8.80 55.62
N GLN A 493 -1.88 -8.92 56.94
CA GLN A 493 -1.11 -7.96 57.72
C GLN A 493 0.33 -7.96 57.19
N SER A 494 0.70 -6.93 56.42
CA SER A 494 2.03 -6.82 55.83
C SER A 494 3.03 -6.64 56.96
N GLN A 495 3.81 -7.69 57.23
CA GLN A 495 4.92 -7.63 58.16
C GLN A 495 6.01 -6.73 57.58
N LEU A 496 6.65 -5.92 58.42
CA LEU A 496 7.81 -5.13 58.03
C LEU A 496 8.91 -6.03 57.45
N LEU A 497 9.40 -5.73 56.24
CA LEU A 497 10.35 -6.59 55.51
C LEU A 497 11.62 -6.90 56.32
N ALA A 498 12.15 -5.92 57.06
CA ALA A 498 13.33 -6.05 57.91
C ALA A 498 13.20 -7.12 59.01
N VAL A 499 11.96 -7.51 59.37
CA VAL A 499 11.65 -8.57 60.33
C VAL A 499 11.19 -9.83 59.62
N GLY A 500 10.33 -9.70 58.60
CA GLY A 500 9.74 -10.84 57.89
C GLY A 500 10.68 -11.59 56.95
N ASN A 501 11.61 -10.88 56.29
CA ASN A 501 12.67 -11.45 55.47
C ASN A 501 13.96 -10.62 55.59
N PRO A 502 14.73 -10.76 56.69
CA PRO A 502 15.92 -9.95 56.92
C PRO A 502 17.05 -10.18 55.90
N THR A 503 17.00 -11.29 55.16
CA THR A 503 17.98 -11.65 54.11
C THR A 503 17.60 -11.15 52.72
N ASP A 504 16.50 -10.41 52.58
CA ASP A 504 16.08 -9.84 51.30
C ASP A 504 17.10 -8.81 50.78
N LEU A 505 17.30 -8.77 49.46
CA LEU A 505 18.22 -7.82 48.81
C LEU A 505 17.84 -6.37 49.09
N ALA A 506 16.55 -6.07 49.22
CA ALA A 506 16.09 -4.73 49.60
C ALA A 506 16.56 -4.34 51.00
N ILE A 507 16.64 -5.30 51.94
CA ILE A 507 17.14 -5.05 53.30
C ILE A 507 18.66 -4.90 53.29
N GLU A 508 19.38 -5.64 52.45
CA GLU A 508 20.82 -5.46 52.30
C GLU A 508 21.15 -4.06 51.73
N ALA A 509 20.42 -3.61 50.71
CA ALA A 509 20.55 -2.24 50.21
C ALA A 509 20.25 -1.18 51.29
N ILE A 510 19.30 -1.45 52.19
CA ILE A 510 19.00 -0.57 53.33
C ILE A 510 20.09 -0.63 54.42
N ARG A 511 20.77 -1.77 54.62
CA ARG A 511 21.97 -1.85 55.47
C ARG A 511 23.12 -1.05 54.88
N SER A 512 23.30 -1.08 53.55
CA SER A 512 24.27 -0.21 52.87
C SER A 512 23.90 1.27 53.06
N LEU A 513 22.62 1.63 52.90
CA LEU A 513 22.12 2.97 53.17
C LEU A 513 22.43 3.43 54.60
N ARG A 514 22.24 2.56 55.60
CA ARG A 514 22.61 2.85 57.00
C ARG A 514 24.09 3.22 57.13
N THR A 515 24.98 2.47 56.47
CA THR A 515 26.42 2.74 56.49
C THR A 515 26.74 4.10 55.84
N SER A 516 26.19 4.38 54.65
CA SER A 516 26.34 5.68 53.98
C SER A 516 25.80 6.84 54.83
N LEU A 517 24.66 6.62 55.49
CA LEU A 517 24.04 7.58 56.36
C LEU A 517 24.87 7.86 57.62
N HIS A 518 25.51 6.83 58.20
CA HIS A 518 26.39 7.00 59.36
C HIS A 518 27.50 8.02 59.09
N PHE A 519 28.14 7.94 57.91
CA PHE A 519 29.16 8.92 57.49
C PHE A 519 28.57 10.30 57.20
N ALA A 520 27.43 10.35 56.51
CA ALA A 520 26.78 11.63 56.18
C ALA A 520 26.31 12.40 57.43
N MET A 521 25.87 11.67 58.46
CA MET A 521 25.39 12.26 59.71
C MET A 521 26.50 12.71 60.66
N MET A 522 27.76 12.27 60.48
CA MET A 522 28.89 12.79 61.28
C MET A 522 29.11 14.29 61.11
N GLN A 523 28.67 14.86 59.99
CA GLN A 523 28.78 16.29 59.67
C GLN A 523 27.44 17.04 59.80
N ALA A 524 26.38 16.37 60.28
CA ALA A 524 25.06 16.97 60.41
C ALA A 524 24.91 17.75 61.72
N GLN A 525 23.99 18.73 61.72
CA GLN A 525 23.78 19.61 62.87
C GLN A 525 23.07 18.92 64.05
N ASN A 526 22.26 17.89 63.77
CA ASN A 526 21.55 17.11 64.77
C ASN A 526 21.35 15.65 64.30
N ASN A 527 20.80 14.82 65.17
CA ASN A 527 20.48 13.41 64.91
C ASN A 527 19.07 13.18 64.33
N VAL A 528 18.50 14.19 63.68
CA VAL A 528 17.16 14.13 63.08
C VAL A 528 17.30 13.99 61.56
N LEU A 529 16.71 12.93 61.02
CA LEU A 529 16.68 12.59 59.60
C LEU A 529 15.25 12.68 59.06
N MET A 530 15.04 13.47 58.02
CA MET A 530 13.79 13.50 57.27
C MET A 530 13.87 12.57 56.06
N MET A 531 12.86 11.72 55.90
CA MET A 531 12.61 10.97 54.68
C MET A 531 11.42 11.59 53.97
N THR A 532 11.63 12.03 52.73
CA THR A 532 10.58 12.59 51.87
C THR A 532 10.57 11.89 50.52
N GLY A 533 9.59 12.21 49.68
CA GLY A 533 9.44 11.62 48.36
C GLY A 533 9.09 12.65 47.30
N VAL A 534 9.48 12.38 46.05
CA VAL A 534 9.11 13.19 44.89
C VAL A 534 7.59 13.18 44.68
N SER A 535 6.98 11.99 44.67
CA SER A 535 5.56 11.80 44.38
C SER A 535 4.92 10.74 45.30
N PRO A 536 3.58 10.64 45.36
CA PRO A 536 2.91 9.61 46.16
C PRO A 536 3.26 8.17 45.71
N SER A 537 3.16 7.21 46.64
CA SER A 537 3.28 5.77 46.34
C SER A 537 4.62 5.32 45.73
N ILE A 538 5.70 6.01 46.09
CA ILE A 538 7.08 5.67 45.67
C ILE A 538 7.84 4.81 46.68
N GLY A 539 7.24 4.50 47.82
CA GLY A 539 7.84 3.67 48.88
C GLY A 539 8.64 4.42 49.95
N LYS A 540 8.41 5.73 50.14
CA LYS A 540 9.05 6.52 51.22
C LYS A 540 8.92 5.88 52.61
N THR A 541 7.71 5.47 52.98
CA THR A 541 7.37 4.89 54.29
C THR A 541 7.99 3.50 54.43
N PHE A 542 8.06 2.74 53.32
CA PHE A 542 8.76 1.46 53.26
C PHE A 542 10.26 1.64 53.56
N VAL A 543 10.93 2.58 52.89
CA VAL A 543 12.36 2.84 53.13
C VAL A 543 12.57 3.35 54.55
N CYS A 544 11.75 4.28 55.01
CA CYS A 544 11.84 4.89 56.34
C CYS A 544 11.69 3.86 57.48
N ALA A 545 10.62 3.06 57.46
CA ALA A 545 10.35 2.08 58.51
C ALA A 545 11.38 0.94 58.54
N ASN A 546 11.81 0.44 57.38
CA ASN A 546 12.83 -0.60 57.31
C ASN A 546 14.20 -0.07 57.71
N LEU A 547 14.56 1.16 57.35
CA LEU A 547 15.80 1.81 57.81
C LEU A 547 15.81 1.96 59.33
N ALA A 548 14.71 2.42 59.92
CA ALA A 548 14.58 2.54 61.38
C ALA A 548 14.78 1.19 62.08
N ALA A 549 14.17 0.12 61.58
CA ALA A 549 14.34 -1.23 62.12
C ALA A 549 15.78 -1.75 61.97
N VAL A 550 16.43 -1.51 60.83
CA VAL A 550 17.83 -1.91 60.59
C VAL A 550 18.83 -1.14 61.47
N ILE A 551 18.48 0.08 61.89
CA ILE A 551 19.30 0.89 62.82
C ILE A 551 19.04 0.47 64.27
N SER A 552 17.80 0.17 64.67
CA SER A 552 17.53 -0.26 66.05
C SER A 552 18.20 -1.60 66.39
N GLN A 553 18.37 -2.47 65.38
CA GLN A 553 19.14 -3.72 65.47
C GLN A 553 20.62 -3.50 65.81
N THR A 554 21.19 -2.31 65.62
CA THR A 554 22.58 -1.98 66.03
C THR A 554 22.66 -1.42 67.45
N ASN A 555 21.68 -1.74 68.30
CA ASN A 555 21.62 -1.38 69.71
C ASN A 555 21.38 0.12 69.98
N LYS A 556 20.95 0.87 68.96
CA LYS A 556 20.60 2.31 69.01
C LYS A 556 19.12 2.52 69.34
N ARG A 557 18.79 3.54 70.12
CA ARG A 557 17.41 3.97 70.37
C ARG A 557 16.93 4.82 69.20
N VAL A 558 15.93 4.32 68.47
CA VAL A 558 15.39 4.97 67.27
C VAL A 558 13.94 5.38 67.51
N LEU A 559 13.61 6.62 67.14
CA LEU A 559 12.23 7.11 67.10
C LEU A 559 11.82 7.36 65.65
N LEU A 560 10.68 6.83 65.23
CA LEU A 560 10.03 7.24 63.98
C LEU A 560 8.84 8.14 64.29
N ILE A 561 8.75 9.29 63.61
CA ILE A 561 7.62 10.21 63.70
C ILE A 561 6.92 10.23 62.35
N ASP A 562 5.65 9.83 62.32
CA ASP A 562 4.83 9.87 61.10
C ASP A 562 4.20 11.25 60.93
N CYS A 563 4.89 12.13 60.19
CA CYS A 563 4.41 13.46 59.83
C CYS A 563 3.49 13.47 58.61
N ASP A 564 3.19 12.31 58.01
CA ASP A 564 2.16 12.19 56.98
C ASP A 564 0.77 12.10 57.63
N MET A 565 0.31 13.21 58.21
CA MET A 565 -1.01 13.30 58.84
C MET A 565 -2.18 13.10 57.86
N ARG A 566 -1.91 13.08 56.55
CA ARG A 566 -2.92 12.92 55.50
C ARG A 566 -3.15 11.45 55.17
N LYS A 567 -2.08 10.69 54.87
CA LYS A 567 -2.16 9.30 54.40
C LYS A 567 -1.22 8.35 55.15
N GLY A 568 -0.60 8.77 56.24
CA GLY A 568 0.28 7.96 57.08
C GLY A 568 -0.40 6.71 57.62
N TYR A 569 0.31 5.59 57.54
CA TYR A 569 -0.17 4.26 57.94
C TYR A 569 0.90 3.47 58.72
N THR A 570 1.90 4.17 59.27
CA THR A 570 3.01 3.54 60.02
C THR A 570 2.54 2.73 61.23
N HIS A 571 1.44 3.15 61.87
CA HIS A 571 0.84 2.44 62.99
C HIS A 571 0.32 1.05 62.60
N GLU A 572 -0.29 0.91 61.42
CA GLU A 572 -0.73 -0.38 60.88
C GLU A 572 0.48 -1.25 60.54
N LEU A 573 1.52 -0.66 59.93
CA LEU A 573 2.74 -1.37 59.52
C LEU A 573 3.54 -1.92 60.72
N LEU A 574 3.61 -1.17 61.81
CA LEU A 574 4.40 -1.50 63.01
C LEU A 574 3.56 -2.11 64.14
N GLY A 575 2.26 -2.34 63.92
CA GLY A 575 1.37 -3.01 64.86
C GLY A 575 1.09 -2.20 66.14
N THR A 576 0.99 -0.88 66.03
CA THR A 576 0.69 0.03 67.16
C THR A 576 -0.69 0.69 66.99
N ASN A 577 -1.23 1.27 68.07
CA ASN A 577 -2.48 2.02 68.01
C ASN A 577 -2.24 3.48 67.55
N ASN A 578 -3.23 4.08 66.87
CA ASN A 578 -3.14 5.45 66.36
C ASN A 578 -3.73 6.52 67.31
N VAL A 579 -3.92 6.19 68.59
CA VAL A 579 -4.55 7.08 69.60
C VAL A 579 -3.52 8.04 70.19
N ASN A 580 -3.83 9.33 70.37
CA ASN A 580 -2.87 10.33 70.89
C ASN A 580 -1.57 10.35 70.07
N GLY A 581 -1.69 10.49 68.75
CA GLY A 581 -0.54 10.59 67.85
C GLY A 581 -0.08 12.03 67.67
N LEU A 582 0.70 12.27 66.62
CA LEU A 582 1.27 13.57 66.30
C LEU A 582 0.21 14.68 66.27
N SER A 583 -0.95 14.43 65.64
CA SER A 583 -2.01 15.42 65.54
C SER A 583 -2.52 15.92 66.90
N GLU A 584 -2.79 15.00 67.84
CA GLU A 584 -3.30 15.33 69.18
C GLU A 584 -2.21 15.96 70.05
N ILE A 585 -0.95 15.57 69.86
CA ILE A 585 0.20 16.19 70.52
C ILE A 585 0.31 17.65 70.10
N LEU A 586 0.20 17.96 68.80
CA LEU A 586 0.35 19.33 68.29
C LEU A 586 -0.83 20.24 68.63
N ILE A 587 -2.05 19.70 68.73
CA ILE A 587 -3.24 20.44 69.21
C ILE A 587 -3.20 20.65 70.74
N GLY A 588 -2.36 19.88 71.42
CA GLY A 588 -2.08 20.00 72.83
C GLY A 588 -2.90 19.14 73.77
N GLN A 589 -3.57 18.13 73.22
CA GLN A 589 -4.32 17.12 73.94
C GLN A 589 -3.44 15.92 74.36
N GLY A 590 -2.24 15.78 73.81
CA GLY A 590 -1.24 14.77 74.18
C GLY A 590 0.03 15.38 74.79
N ASP A 591 0.62 14.71 75.77
CA ASP A 591 1.91 15.09 76.35
C ASP A 591 3.09 14.54 75.54
N ILE A 592 4.14 15.35 75.35
CA ILE A 592 5.31 15.01 74.54
C ILE A 592 6.10 13.84 75.17
N THR A 593 6.17 13.75 76.50
CA THR A 593 7.00 12.73 77.17
C THR A 593 6.39 11.33 77.11
N THR A 594 5.07 11.24 76.94
CA THR A 594 4.32 9.98 76.83
C THR A 594 3.92 9.64 75.38
N ALA A 595 4.33 10.47 74.43
CA ALA A 595 3.97 10.36 73.02
C ALA A 595 4.57 9.14 72.31
N ALA A 596 5.79 8.77 72.69
CA ALA A 596 6.53 7.69 72.03
C ALA A 596 5.98 6.32 72.46
N LYS A 597 5.61 5.50 71.47
CA LYS A 597 5.06 4.17 71.71
C LYS A 597 6.03 3.09 71.29
N PRO A 598 6.27 2.07 72.13
CA PRO A 598 7.11 0.96 71.74
C PRO A 598 6.47 0.17 70.59
N THR A 599 7.27 -0.20 69.60
CA THR A 599 6.85 -1.09 68.51
C THR A 599 7.11 -2.56 68.88
N SER A 600 6.76 -3.49 67.99
CA SER A 600 7.15 -4.90 68.14
C SER A 600 8.67 -5.15 68.03
N ILE A 601 9.46 -4.12 67.74
CA ILE A 601 10.91 -4.20 67.53
C ILE A 601 11.61 -3.50 68.70
N ALA A 602 12.56 -4.18 69.33
CA ALA A 602 13.29 -3.62 70.47
C ALA A 602 14.05 -2.34 70.09
N LYS A 603 14.09 -1.38 71.01
CA LYS A 603 14.73 -0.05 70.85
C LYS A 603 14.20 0.79 69.68
N PHE A 604 13.01 0.47 69.19
CA PHE A 604 12.35 1.21 68.13
C PHE A 604 10.97 1.66 68.58
N ASP A 605 10.83 2.98 68.76
CA ASP A 605 9.58 3.62 69.16
C ASP A 605 8.97 4.40 67.99
N LEU A 606 7.65 4.59 68.04
CA LEU A 606 6.86 5.28 67.03
C LEU A 606 5.98 6.36 67.67
N ILE A 607 5.97 7.55 67.06
CA ILE A 607 4.88 8.52 67.19
C ILE A 607 4.05 8.42 65.91
N PRO A 608 2.86 7.80 65.95
CA PRO A 608 2.02 7.66 64.79
C PRO A 608 1.33 9.00 64.46
N ARG A 609 0.76 9.14 63.28
CA ARG A 609 0.17 10.42 62.84
C ARG A 609 -0.98 10.96 63.72
N GLY A 610 -1.73 10.09 64.38
CA GLY A 610 -2.96 10.47 65.09
C GLY A 610 -4.19 10.52 64.18
N GLN A 611 -5.30 11.07 64.68
CA GLN A 611 -6.49 11.33 63.87
C GLN A 611 -6.17 12.35 62.77
N VAL A 612 -6.70 12.15 61.55
CA VAL A 612 -6.43 13.07 60.44
C VAL A 612 -6.99 14.47 60.78
N PRO A 613 -6.15 15.51 60.94
CA PRO A 613 -6.62 16.84 61.29
C PRO A 613 -7.09 17.60 60.03
N PRO A 614 -7.98 18.60 60.18
CA PRO A 614 -8.42 19.43 59.06
C PRO A 614 -7.30 20.35 58.53
N ASN A 615 -6.30 20.67 59.36
CA ASN A 615 -5.22 21.64 59.11
C ASN A 615 -3.81 21.05 59.41
N PRO A 616 -3.33 20.03 58.66
CA PRO A 616 -2.04 19.38 58.92
C PRO A 616 -0.83 20.32 58.85
N SER A 617 -0.79 21.22 57.88
CA SER A 617 0.38 22.06 57.60
C SER A 617 0.57 23.10 58.70
N GLU A 618 -0.53 23.69 59.20
CA GLU A 618 -0.55 24.68 60.27
C GLU A 618 -0.09 24.07 61.60
N LEU A 619 -0.48 22.81 61.88
CA LEU A 619 -0.01 22.11 63.07
C LEU A 619 1.51 21.87 63.03
N LEU A 620 2.08 21.56 61.88
CA LEU A 620 3.52 21.38 61.69
C LEU A 620 4.31 22.69 61.82
N MET A 621 3.68 23.85 61.61
CA MET A 621 4.31 25.16 61.83
C MET A 621 4.30 25.61 63.30
N SER A 622 3.60 24.90 64.18
CA SER A 622 3.48 25.28 65.59
C SER A 622 4.80 25.15 66.35
N GLU A 623 5.00 25.99 67.37
CA GLU A 623 6.17 25.90 68.27
C GLU A 623 6.25 24.53 68.96
N ARG A 624 5.09 23.92 69.23
CA ARG A 624 4.99 22.59 69.84
C ARG A 624 5.62 21.48 69.00
N PHE A 625 5.63 21.62 67.66
CA PHE A 625 6.35 20.69 66.80
C PHE A 625 7.87 20.80 67.00
N ALA A 626 8.38 22.03 67.12
CA ALA A 626 9.79 22.26 67.41
C ALA A 626 10.19 21.71 68.79
N GLU A 627 9.34 21.89 69.81
CA GLU A 627 9.52 21.31 71.14
C GLU A 627 9.59 19.78 71.10
N LEU A 628 8.68 19.14 70.36
CA LEU A 628 8.65 17.69 70.17
C LEU A 628 9.95 17.17 69.52
N VAL A 629 10.39 17.80 68.43
CA VAL A 629 11.61 17.38 67.72
C VAL A 629 12.85 17.57 68.59
N ASN A 630 12.93 18.68 69.35
CA ASN A 630 14.04 18.93 70.28
C ASN A 630 14.07 17.91 71.44
N TRP A 631 12.90 17.59 72.00
CA TRP A 631 12.77 16.52 73.00
C TRP A 631 13.21 15.17 72.43
N ALA A 632 12.74 14.81 71.22
CA ALA A 632 13.10 13.56 70.56
C ALA A 632 14.60 13.45 70.31
N SER A 633 15.22 14.53 69.81
CA SER A 633 16.66 14.61 69.54
C SER A 633 17.51 14.33 70.79
N LYS A 634 17.08 14.79 71.97
CA LYS A 634 17.78 14.56 73.24
C LYS A 634 17.59 13.15 73.81
N ASN A 635 16.44 12.52 73.57
CA ASN A 635 16.08 11.24 74.20
C ASN A 635 16.39 10.01 73.35
N TYR A 636 16.58 10.17 72.04
CA TYR A 636 16.87 9.09 71.11
C TYR A 636 18.25 9.26 70.48
N ASP A 637 18.87 8.15 70.06
CA ASP A 637 20.13 8.22 69.32
C ASP A 637 19.90 8.72 67.89
N LEU A 638 18.73 8.40 67.31
CA LEU A 638 18.34 8.82 65.96
C LEU A 638 16.83 9.03 65.88
N VAL A 639 16.41 10.14 65.27
CA VAL A 639 15.00 10.46 65.02
C VAL A 639 14.76 10.45 63.52
N LEU A 640 13.89 9.57 63.03
CA LEU A 640 13.44 9.55 61.64
C LEU A 640 12.06 10.21 61.54
N ILE A 641 11.87 11.04 60.52
CA ILE A 641 10.59 11.68 60.24
C ILE A 641 10.12 11.28 58.84
N ASP A 642 8.99 10.56 58.75
CA ASP A 642 8.32 10.26 57.48
C ASP A 642 7.41 11.43 57.10
N THR A 643 7.57 11.99 55.91
CA THR A 643 6.83 13.16 55.44
C THR A 643 6.03 12.85 54.18
N PRO A 644 4.94 13.58 53.88
CA PRO A 644 4.25 13.45 52.59
C PRO A 644 5.14 13.97 51.45
N PRO A 645 4.85 13.60 50.19
CA PRO A 645 5.70 13.97 49.05
C PRO A 645 5.68 15.47 48.75
N ILE A 646 6.86 16.04 48.49
CA ILE A 646 7.08 17.49 48.34
C ILE A 646 6.38 18.10 47.11
N LEU A 647 6.15 17.32 46.05
CA LEU A 647 5.40 17.82 44.90
C LEU A 647 3.89 17.91 45.19
N ALA A 648 3.38 17.14 46.16
CA ALA A 648 1.95 17.11 46.48
C ALA A 648 1.56 18.18 47.51
N VAL A 649 2.37 18.37 48.57
CA VAL A 649 2.08 19.30 49.67
C VAL A 649 3.36 19.90 50.25
N THR A 650 3.24 21.03 50.94
CA THR A 650 4.38 21.78 51.50
C THR A 650 4.86 21.26 52.86
N ASP A 651 4.18 20.27 53.45
CA ASP A 651 4.42 19.76 54.80
C ASP A 651 5.89 19.35 55.02
N ALA A 652 6.52 18.70 54.03
CA ALA A 652 7.94 18.30 54.10
C ALA A 652 8.90 19.50 54.16
N ALA A 653 8.58 20.63 53.50
CA ALA A 653 9.39 21.84 53.59
C ALA A 653 9.25 22.53 54.96
N ILE A 654 8.13 22.36 55.65
CA ILE A 654 7.94 22.89 57.01
C ILE A 654 8.76 22.05 57.99
N VAL A 655 8.59 20.73 57.93
CA VAL A 655 9.32 19.76 58.77
C VAL A 655 10.82 19.89 58.59
N GLY A 656 11.30 20.06 57.35
CA GLY A 656 12.73 20.10 57.02
C GLY A 656 13.53 21.21 57.73
N ARG A 657 12.87 22.27 58.23
CA ARG A 657 13.55 23.33 59.02
C ARG A 657 14.04 22.86 60.37
N HIS A 658 13.50 21.76 60.90
CA HIS A 658 13.84 21.21 62.22
C HIS A 658 14.81 20.02 62.14
N VAL A 659 15.34 19.73 60.95
CA VAL A 659 16.02 18.47 60.62
C VAL A 659 17.45 18.74 60.16
N GLY A 660 18.41 17.94 60.63
CA GLY A 660 19.83 18.08 60.29
C GLY A 660 20.25 17.35 59.00
N THR A 661 19.49 16.34 58.57
CA THR A 661 19.74 15.59 57.32
C THR A 661 18.43 15.31 56.59
N THR A 662 18.38 15.57 55.28
CA THR A 662 17.22 15.25 54.44
C THR A 662 17.60 14.28 53.34
N LEU A 663 16.83 13.19 53.20
CA LEU A 663 16.93 12.25 52.08
C LEU A 663 15.61 12.21 51.30
N MET A 664 15.74 12.09 49.98
CA MET A 664 14.60 12.07 49.07
C MET A 664 14.49 10.74 48.34
N VAL A 665 13.32 10.11 48.36
CA VAL A 665 13.07 8.87 47.61
C VAL A 665 12.53 9.22 46.23
N ALA A 666 13.03 8.52 45.20
CA ALA A 666 12.49 8.52 43.84
C ALA A 666 12.25 7.07 43.40
N ARG A 667 11.19 6.82 42.62
CA ARG A 667 10.86 5.47 42.14
C ARG A 667 11.42 5.21 40.74
N TYR A 668 12.12 4.09 40.60
CA TYR A 668 12.69 3.60 39.35
C TYR A 668 11.64 3.50 38.23
N ALA A 669 12.00 3.95 37.02
CA ALA A 669 11.17 3.96 35.81
C ALA A 669 9.79 4.64 35.93
N VAL A 670 9.54 5.37 37.02
CA VAL A 670 8.29 6.10 37.27
C VAL A 670 8.56 7.59 37.35
N ASN A 671 9.44 8.01 38.27
CA ASN A 671 9.76 9.42 38.39
C ASN A 671 10.69 9.88 37.28
N THR A 672 10.46 11.09 36.78
CA THR A 672 11.34 11.73 35.79
C THR A 672 12.43 12.53 36.48
N LEU A 673 13.55 12.76 35.77
CA LEU A 673 14.62 13.63 36.26
C LEU A 673 14.10 15.03 36.61
N LYS A 674 13.23 15.59 35.75
CA LYS A 674 12.61 16.90 35.95
C LYS A 674 11.80 16.99 37.25
N GLU A 675 11.08 15.93 37.63
CA GLU A 675 10.34 15.89 38.90
C GLU A 675 11.28 15.88 40.11
N VAL A 676 12.41 15.17 40.02
CA VAL A 676 13.45 15.14 41.05
C VAL A 676 14.09 16.52 41.21
N GLU A 677 14.52 17.15 40.11
CA GLU A 677 15.10 18.50 40.11
C GLU A 677 14.11 19.52 40.70
N THR A 678 12.85 19.49 40.26
CA THR A 678 11.81 20.38 40.79
C THR A 678 11.63 20.19 42.31
N SER A 679 11.76 18.96 42.79
CA SER A 679 11.67 18.65 44.22
C SER A 679 12.86 19.20 45.00
N LEU A 680 14.08 19.06 44.47
CA LEU A 680 15.30 19.64 45.05
C LEU A 680 15.22 21.17 45.10
N SER A 681 14.83 21.81 44.00
CA SER A 681 14.67 23.28 43.95
C SER A 681 13.66 23.80 44.98
N ARG A 682 12.57 23.05 45.25
CA ARG A 682 11.60 23.42 46.30
C ARG A 682 12.21 23.36 47.69
N PHE A 683 13.07 22.38 47.98
CA PHE A 683 13.76 22.31 49.27
C PHE A 683 14.82 23.40 49.41
N GLU A 684 15.62 23.63 48.36
CA GLU A 684 16.65 24.69 48.33
C GLU A 684 16.03 26.09 48.49
N GLN A 685 14.90 26.37 47.83
CA GLN A 685 14.17 27.63 47.98
C GLN A 685 13.72 27.89 49.43
N ASN A 686 13.50 26.84 50.21
CA ASN A 686 13.13 26.90 51.62
C ASN A 686 14.33 26.76 52.58
N GLY A 687 15.56 26.75 52.06
CA GLY A 687 16.80 26.66 52.85
C GLY A 687 17.09 25.27 53.41
N ILE A 688 16.53 24.22 52.81
CA ILE A 688 16.64 22.84 53.33
C ILE A 688 17.61 22.06 52.44
N PRO A 689 18.82 21.72 52.92
CA PRO A 689 19.77 20.96 52.14
C PRO A 689 19.34 19.49 52.05
N VAL A 690 19.10 19.01 50.82
CA VAL A 690 18.88 17.59 50.53
C VAL A 690 20.23 16.93 50.29
N LYS A 691 20.59 15.95 51.13
CA LYS A 691 21.91 15.31 51.03
C LYS A 691 22.02 14.36 49.85
N GLY A 692 20.92 13.72 49.47
CA GLY A 692 20.90 12.88 48.28
C GLY A 692 19.58 12.13 48.08
N VAL A 693 19.55 11.37 46.99
CA VAL A 693 18.39 10.63 46.52
C VAL A 693 18.55 9.13 46.76
N ILE A 694 17.45 8.46 47.09
CA ILE A 694 17.34 7.00 47.17
C ILE A 694 16.49 6.55 45.99
N LEU A 695 17.06 5.73 45.12
CA LEU A 695 16.33 5.17 43.99
C LEU A 695 15.70 3.84 44.41
N ASN A 696 14.37 3.83 44.59
CA ASN A 696 13.62 2.71 45.13
C ASN A 696 12.88 1.90 44.05
N SER A 697 12.61 0.63 44.33
CA SER A 697 11.89 -0.31 43.46
C SER A 697 12.59 -0.59 42.13
N ILE A 698 13.92 -0.72 42.13
CA ILE A 698 14.68 -1.08 40.93
C ILE A 698 14.36 -2.53 40.55
N PHE A 699 14.02 -2.78 39.29
CA PHE A 699 13.74 -4.13 38.78
C PHE A 699 14.49 -4.36 37.47
N ARG A 700 14.85 -5.63 37.20
CA ARG A 700 15.48 -6.03 35.95
C ARG A 700 14.45 -6.04 34.82
N ARG A 701 14.78 -5.45 33.66
CA ARG A 701 14.03 -5.67 32.41
C ARG A 701 14.64 -6.84 31.63
N ALA A 702 13.80 -7.67 31.04
CA ALA A 702 14.12 -9.02 30.57
C ALA A 702 15.03 -9.13 29.33
N SER A 703 15.62 -8.05 28.81
CA SER A 703 16.23 -8.09 27.47
C SER A 703 17.48 -7.22 27.24
N ALA A 704 18.13 -6.73 28.29
CA ALA A 704 19.47 -6.15 28.15
C ALA A 704 20.50 -7.18 28.61
N TYR A 705 21.38 -7.59 27.69
CA TYR A 705 22.60 -8.32 28.01
C TYR A 705 23.31 -7.56 29.14
N GLN A 706 23.63 -8.26 30.24
CA GLN A 706 24.35 -7.79 31.44
C GLN A 706 25.01 -6.38 31.35
N ASP A 707 24.28 -5.28 31.60
CA ASP A 707 24.82 -3.91 31.48
C ASP A 707 24.52 -3.01 32.72
N TYR A 708 25.32 -1.94 32.82
CA TYR A 708 26.12 -1.32 33.89
C TYR A 708 25.38 -0.44 34.92
N GLY A 709 24.09 -0.66 35.19
CA GLY A 709 23.34 0.22 36.12
C GLY A 709 23.41 -0.16 37.60
N TYR A 710 23.34 -1.47 37.89
CA TYR A 710 23.20 -2.01 39.25
C TYR A 710 23.56 -3.51 39.24
N TYR A 711 24.66 -3.87 39.91
CA TYR A 711 25.10 -5.27 40.04
C TYR A 711 24.53 -5.88 41.33
N GLU A 712 23.72 -6.92 41.19
CA GLU A 712 23.27 -7.75 42.31
C GLU A 712 24.15 -9.00 42.42
N TYR A 713 24.88 -9.13 43.53
CA TYR A 713 25.49 -10.39 43.93
C TYR A 713 24.60 -11.03 45.01
N GLU A 714 24.01 -12.19 44.71
CA GLU A 714 23.39 -13.03 45.75
C GLU A 714 24.50 -13.65 46.60
N TYR A 715 24.83 -13.01 47.73
CA TYR A 715 25.76 -13.57 48.71
C TYR A 715 24.96 -14.26 49.83
N LYS A 716 24.51 -15.49 49.58
CA LYS A 716 23.92 -16.31 50.65
C LYS A 716 25.02 -16.78 51.60
N SER A 717 24.80 -16.59 52.90
CA SER A 717 25.73 -17.06 53.92
C SER A 717 25.77 -18.59 53.96
N ASP A 718 26.96 -19.16 54.04
CA ASP A 718 27.14 -20.60 54.24
C ASP A 718 26.68 -21.01 55.66
N ALA A 719 26.15 -22.23 55.78
CA ALA A 719 25.70 -22.76 57.06
C ALA A 719 26.88 -22.94 58.03
N LYS A 720 26.72 -22.44 59.26
CA LYS A 720 27.59 -22.77 60.40
C LYS A 720 27.08 -24.01 61.12
#